data_AF-A0AA85KBD5-F1
#
_entry.id   AF-A0AA85KBD5-F1
#
_cell.length_a   1.000
_cell.length_b   1.000
_cell.length_c   1.000
_cell.angle_alpha   90.00
_cell.angle_beta   90.00
_cell.angle_gamma   90.00
#
_symmetry.space_group_name_H-M   'P 1'
#
loop_
_entity.id
_entity.type
_entity.pdbx_description
1 polymer ?
#
loop_
_entity_poly.entity_id
_entity_poly.type
_entity_poly.pdbx_seq_one_letter_code
_entity_poly.pdbx_strand_id
1 'polypeptide(L)'
;MIPFCHPNESLSHPWTNNGLNRCFVYTFSSSLLCILFVIPGVIQAYIYRKHGQRITSNLRSKSIFLYVQLFISLLIPILFVTQIMVYALMNSLDHVYGYMTYSIVVMAVVWPLSALILHTECSRVLFNYRGRGHGLLLLCFWTVSFILVYLPVASITSNDWWWNLSNDASVAEFTLWVLYATSVSFVFILGMWAPGLPSYYAVYEFLQSNGQGSVIAENVWIRRMRRFKMVSPFIWPRKHKTIQIRVFSCFLLLIVGRAVNLYSPILYKDIVNSLSVADNSSKPIPYEENLVKSRSPYTMFNVASIRNGLVYRWDYVLLFAFIRLLQGLGGLGAGLISSLRSQLWIAVDQFSTRELSVVLFSHIQRLSLKWHLSRKTGEVLRVMDRGTASISNILSYLIFNILPTVLDVIIGVIYFVTAFNAWYGLLVFITMLIYLVCTVLVTEWRAKFRREMNNLDNQKSAKAVDAVLNFETVKYYNAEQFEVNRYNEAFVEYQKADWWNSFTLNVLNTVQNITISIGFMAGVLLCARDVVDEKLTVGHFVLFCTYIIQLYSPLSIFGTYYRLLQTSFIDMENMFELLEKESEVADAPNAPALIIKESAVEFKNVCFSYNPERPIIKNVSFKIPSGQTVALVGESGSGKSTIVRLLFRFYDVTDGEILIDDQNIKSVTQASLRQSLGVVPQDTVLFNDTIYYNIHYGRQSASESDIEEVAVAADIHRCILDFPKGYETVVGERGLKLSGGEKQRVAIARNLLKNPPIMILDEATSALDTATERNIQASLNRIAQNRTTLIVAHRLSTITHANEILVLHEGEIVERGKHSELLSNPSSRYAQLWRQQSEAQQSSSPSVNNNTEQASNDTANTTHRHHPIRV
;
A
#
# COMPACT_ATOMS: atom_id res chain seq x y z
N MET A 1 60.22 -3.57 32.43
CA MET A 1 59.09 -3.80 31.49
C MET A 1 57.90 -4.21 32.33
N ILE A 2 56.75 -3.55 32.18
CA ILE A 2 55.52 -3.95 32.88
C ILE A 2 55.05 -5.28 32.27
N PRO A 3 54.91 -6.36 33.05
CA PRO A 3 54.42 -7.63 32.52
C PRO A 3 52.98 -7.49 32.02
N PHE A 4 52.67 -8.10 30.87
CA PHE A 4 51.35 -7.95 30.25
C PHE A 4 50.27 -8.74 30.99
N CYS A 5 50.56 -9.97 31.43
CA CYS A 5 49.71 -10.80 32.29
C CYS A 5 50.36 -11.01 33.66
N HIS A 6 49.58 -11.47 34.64
CA HIS A 6 50.09 -11.93 35.94
C HIS A 6 51.06 -13.12 35.78
N PRO A 7 52.08 -13.33 36.64
CA PRO A 7 53.08 -14.40 36.47
C PRO A 7 52.52 -15.82 36.35
N ASN A 8 51.34 -16.09 36.93
CA ASN A 8 50.63 -17.38 36.86
C ASN A 8 49.65 -17.48 35.68
N GLU A 9 49.57 -16.44 34.85
CA GLU A 9 48.59 -16.30 33.78
C GLU A 9 49.28 -16.11 32.42
N SER A 10 48.75 -16.75 31.37
CA SER A 10 49.30 -16.59 30.02
C SER A 10 48.19 -16.48 28.98
N LEU A 11 48.46 -15.73 27.91
CA LEU A 11 47.52 -15.59 26.79
C LEU A 11 47.38 -16.89 25.98
N SER A 12 48.42 -17.73 25.98
CA SER A 12 48.48 -18.99 25.22
C SER A 12 47.76 -20.15 25.90
N HIS A 13 47.55 -20.09 27.21
CA HIS A 13 46.78 -21.07 27.97
C HIS A 13 45.50 -20.40 28.53
N PRO A 14 44.41 -20.38 27.75
CA PRO A 14 43.19 -19.66 28.14
C PRO A 14 42.43 -20.32 29.30
N TRP A 15 42.66 -21.61 29.56
CA TRP A 15 42.00 -22.37 30.63
C TRP A 15 43.00 -22.78 31.71
N THR A 16 42.89 -22.18 32.89
CA THR A 16 43.74 -22.42 34.07
C THR A 16 42.85 -22.42 35.32
N ASN A 17 43.16 -23.25 36.34
CA ASN A 17 42.40 -23.32 37.60
C ASN A 17 40.87 -23.49 37.42
N ASN A 18 40.44 -24.48 36.62
CA ASN A 18 39.02 -24.79 36.36
C ASN A 18 38.18 -23.61 35.82
N GLY A 19 38.80 -22.70 35.07
CA GLY A 19 38.09 -21.65 34.34
C GLY A 19 38.96 -20.88 33.35
N LEU A 20 38.36 -19.86 32.75
CA LEU A 20 39.04 -18.93 31.85
C LEU A 20 39.89 -17.93 32.63
N ASN A 21 41.11 -17.72 32.16
CA ASN A 21 42.05 -16.78 32.72
C ASN A 21 41.63 -15.31 32.52
N ARG A 22 41.78 -14.44 33.54
CA ARG A 22 41.42 -13.02 33.47
C ARG A 22 42.17 -12.28 32.34
N CYS A 23 43.48 -12.52 32.20
CA CYS A 23 44.28 -11.88 31.16
C CYS A 23 43.75 -12.21 29.75
N PHE A 24 43.33 -13.46 29.51
CA PHE A 24 42.76 -13.90 28.24
C PHE A 24 41.38 -13.25 27.98
N VAL A 25 40.47 -13.31 28.95
CA VAL A 25 39.08 -12.81 28.78
C VAL A 25 39.04 -11.31 28.50
N TYR A 26 39.77 -10.51 29.27
CA TYR A 26 39.79 -9.06 29.08
C TYR A 26 40.52 -8.65 27.78
N THR A 27 41.63 -9.32 27.44
CA THR A 27 42.35 -9.04 26.19
C THR A 27 41.53 -9.44 24.96
N PHE A 28 40.90 -10.62 24.97
CA PHE A 28 40.07 -11.11 23.88
C PHE A 28 38.83 -10.24 23.67
N SER A 29 38.10 -9.93 24.74
CA SER A 29 36.88 -9.11 24.66
C SER A 29 37.18 -7.70 24.15
N SER A 30 38.21 -7.04 24.67
CA SER A 30 38.62 -5.72 24.19
C SER A 30 39.11 -5.76 22.74
N SER A 31 39.93 -6.74 22.36
CA SER A 31 40.43 -6.86 20.99
C SER A 31 39.30 -7.09 19.97
N LEU A 32 38.35 -7.96 20.31
CA LEU A 32 37.22 -8.28 19.44
C LEU A 32 36.30 -7.06 19.22
N LEU A 33 35.99 -6.32 20.29
CA LEU A 33 35.20 -5.09 20.18
C LEU A 33 35.93 -3.99 19.41
N CYS A 34 37.26 -3.87 19.59
CA CYS A 34 38.07 -2.88 18.87
C CYS A 34 38.07 -3.16 17.35
N ILE A 35 38.37 -4.40 16.95
CA ILE A 35 38.47 -4.80 15.54
C ILE A 35 37.13 -4.68 14.83
N LEU A 36 36.06 -5.15 15.44
CA LEU A 36 34.74 -5.19 14.80
C LEU A 36 34.08 -3.82 14.71
N PHE A 37 34.39 -2.88 15.61
CA PHE A 37 33.61 -1.66 15.75
C PHE A 37 34.34 -0.37 15.41
N VAL A 38 35.63 -0.23 15.71
CA VAL A 38 36.32 1.06 15.57
C VAL A 38 36.43 1.50 14.11
N ILE A 39 36.98 0.65 13.23
CA ILE A 39 37.15 0.99 11.81
C ILE A 39 35.80 1.11 11.10
N PRO A 40 34.89 0.10 11.17
CA PRO A 40 33.60 0.20 10.49
C PRO A 40 32.73 1.34 11.05
N GLY A 41 32.82 1.61 12.36
CA GLY A 41 32.04 2.65 13.03
C GLY A 41 32.43 4.05 12.60
N VAL A 42 33.73 4.31 12.45
CA VAL A 42 34.23 5.58 11.92
C VAL A 42 33.82 5.77 10.45
N ILE A 43 33.90 4.70 9.63
CA ILE A 43 33.45 4.74 8.23
C ILE A 43 31.95 5.04 8.15
N GLN A 44 31.13 4.39 8.98
CA GLN A 44 29.69 4.60 9.02
C GLN A 44 29.37 6.04 9.45
N ALA A 45 29.99 6.55 10.52
CA ALA A 45 29.81 7.92 10.97
C ALA A 45 30.20 8.95 9.87
N TYR A 46 31.27 8.67 9.12
CA TYR A 46 31.69 9.50 7.99
C TYR A 46 30.65 9.51 6.85
N ILE A 47 30.13 8.34 6.47
CA ILE A 47 29.11 8.22 5.41
C ILE A 47 27.84 8.99 5.77
N TYR A 48 27.33 8.81 6.99
CA TYR A 48 26.15 9.55 7.47
C TYR A 48 26.41 11.05 7.56
N ARG A 49 27.65 11.45 7.89
CA ARG A 49 28.01 12.86 7.93
C ARG A 49 28.08 13.50 6.53
N LYS A 50 28.55 12.76 5.52
CA LYS A 50 28.75 13.25 4.15
C LYS A 50 27.49 13.19 3.30
N HIS A 51 26.71 12.12 3.42
CA HIS A 51 25.57 11.84 2.52
C HIS A 51 24.20 11.92 3.23
N GLY A 52 24.16 11.98 4.56
CA GLY A 52 22.91 12.05 5.31
C GLY A 52 22.34 13.46 5.39
N GLN A 53 21.04 13.62 5.06
CA GLN A 53 20.31 14.87 5.26
C GLN A 53 19.82 14.98 6.71
N ARG A 54 19.85 16.18 7.29
CA ARG A 54 19.37 16.43 8.67
C ARG A 54 17.85 16.41 8.71
N ILE A 55 17.29 15.72 9.71
CA ILE A 55 15.85 15.71 9.98
C ILE A 55 15.45 17.04 10.62
N THR A 56 14.38 17.68 10.14
CA THR A 56 13.82 18.91 10.74
C THR A 56 13.24 18.64 12.13
N SER A 57 13.26 19.64 13.02
CA SER A 57 12.94 19.49 14.46
C SER A 57 11.57 18.89 14.76
N ASN A 58 10.61 18.98 13.83
CA ASN A 58 9.24 18.50 14.01
C ASN A 58 9.06 17.00 13.76
N LEU A 59 9.99 16.33 13.04
CA LEU A 59 9.95 14.88 12.79
C LEU A 59 10.89 14.06 13.70
N ARG A 60 11.66 14.73 14.56
CA ARG A 60 12.58 14.06 15.49
C ARG A 60 11.78 13.41 16.62
N SER A 61 11.88 12.09 16.77
CA SER A 61 11.30 11.38 17.91
C SER A 61 11.86 11.92 19.22
N LYS A 62 10.99 12.38 20.13
CA LYS A 62 11.33 12.85 21.49
C LYS A 62 11.26 11.70 22.51
N SER A 63 11.65 10.49 22.12
CA SER A 63 11.59 9.35 23.02
C SER A 63 12.58 9.49 24.17
N ILE A 64 12.08 9.45 25.41
CA ILE A 64 12.88 9.46 26.64
C ILE A 64 13.90 8.31 26.63
N PHE A 65 13.50 7.16 26.09
CA PHE A 65 14.33 5.95 26.03
C PHE A 65 15.61 6.13 25.20
N LEU A 66 15.60 6.97 24.18
CA LEU A 66 16.81 7.27 23.39
C LEU A 66 17.84 8.04 24.24
N TYR A 67 17.39 9.00 25.05
CA TYR A 67 18.27 9.77 25.93
C TYR A 67 18.82 8.91 27.07
N VAL A 68 17.99 8.03 27.63
CA VAL A 68 18.42 7.03 28.63
C VAL A 68 19.48 6.09 28.04
N GLN A 69 19.28 5.60 26.82
CA GLN A 69 20.24 4.72 26.14
C GLN A 69 21.59 5.40 25.88
N LEU A 70 21.58 6.68 25.45
CA LEU A 70 22.80 7.48 25.27
C LEU A 70 23.53 7.70 26.59
N PHE A 71 22.78 8.03 27.66
CA PHE A 71 23.34 8.24 28.99
C PHE A 71 24.03 6.96 29.52
N ILE A 72 23.35 5.82 29.45
CA ILE A 72 23.89 4.55 29.93
C ILE A 72 25.11 4.13 29.09
N SER A 73 25.08 4.34 27.76
CA SER A 73 26.24 4.05 26.89
C SER A 73 27.50 4.85 27.27
N LEU A 74 27.34 6.06 27.81
CA LEU A 74 28.46 6.87 28.31
C LEU A 74 28.87 6.51 29.75
N LEU A 75 27.97 5.94 30.55
CA LEU A 75 28.23 5.49 31.92
C LEU A 75 29.01 4.16 31.98
N ILE A 76 28.76 3.25 31.03
CA ILE A 76 29.38 1.92 30.96
C ILE A 76 30.92 1.93 31.02
N PRO A 77 31.68 2.77 30.29
CA PRO A 77 33.13 2.81 30.41
C PRO A 77 33.59 3.27 31.81
N ILE A 78 32.84 4.16 32.47
CA ILE A 78 33.16 4.61 33.84
C ILE A 78 33.00 3.46 34.82
N LEU A 79 31.91 2.70 34.72
CA LEU A 79 31.68 1.50 35.54
C LEU A 79 32.80 0.47 35.35
N PHE A 80 33.23 0.24 34.11
CA PHE A 80 34.32 -0.68 33.81
C PHE A 80 35.66 -0.23 34.40
N VAL A 81 36.01 1.06 34.31
CA VAL A 81 37.22 1.60 34.95
C VAL A 81 37.14 1.46 36.47
N THR A 82 36.00 1.77 37.08
CA THR A 82 35.84 1.63 38.54
C THR A 82 36.00 0.19 38.99
N GLN A 83 35.49 -0.79 38.22
CA GLN A 83 35.65 -2.21 38.53
C GLN A 83 37.14 -2.62 38.54
N ILE A 84 37.90 -2.27 37.49
CA ILE A 84 39.32 -2.63 37.40
C ILE A 84 40.16 -1.91 38.47
N MET A 85 39.84 -0.65 38.77
CA MET A 85 40.54 0.12 39.80
C MET A 85 40.30 -0.44 41.20
N VAL A 86 39.06 -0.82 41.52
CA VAL A 86 38.72 -1.47 42.79
C VAL A 86 39.43 -2.83 42.91
N TYR A 87 39.48 -3.62 41.84
CA TYR A 87 40.25 -4.87 41.81
C TYR A 87 41.74 -4.64 42.09
N ALA A 88 42.35 -3.65 41.45
CA ALA A 88 43.77 -3.33 41.64
C ALA A 88 44.09 -2.84 43.05
N LEU A 89 43.22 -2.00 43.63
CA LEU A 89 43.40 -1.42 44.95
C LEU A 89 43.16 -2.43 46.08
N MET A 90 42.09 -3.22 46.00
CA MET A 90 41.70 -4.14 47.09
C MET A 90 42.59 -5.40 47.15
N ASN A 91 43.19 -5.81 46.04
CA ASN A 91 44.14 -6.93 46.01
C ASN A 91 45.61 -6.52 46.19
N SER A 92 45.87 -5.24 46.54
CA SER A 92 47.22 -4.71 46.82
C SER A 92 48.24 -5.06 45.74
N LEU A 93 47.88 -4.91 44.46
CA LEU A 93 48.78 -5.23 43.35
C LEU A 93 49.94 -4.22 43.31
N ASP A 94 51.19 -4.72 43.34
CA ASP A 94 52.40 -3.88 43.28
C ASP A 94 52.45 -3.00 42.02
N HIS A 95 51.93 -3.50 40.90
CA HIS A 95 51.83 -2.79 39.62
C HIS A 95 50.56 -3.18 38.84
N VAL A 96 50.03 -2.26 38.03
CA VAL A 96 48.91 -2.52 37.11
C VAL A 96 49.42 -3.28 35.87
N TYR A 97 48.81 -4.43 35.57
CA TYR A 97 49.20 -5.28 34.45
C TYR A 97 48.77 -4.71 33.08
N GLY A 98 49.55 -5.03 32.04
CA GLY A 98 49.34 -4.47 30.70
C GLY A 98 47.94 -4.73 30.10
N TYR A 99 47.33 -5.89 30.37
CA TYR A 99 45.99 -6.20 29.87
C TYR A 99 44.90 -5.27 30.46
N MET A 100 45.05 -4.85 31.72
CA MET A 100 44.10 -3.95 32.39
C MET A 100 44.11 -2.57 31.75
N THR A 101 45.31 -2.01 31.53
CA THR A 101 45.48 -0.72 30.87
C THR A 101 44.96 -0.77 29.43
N TYR A 102 45.25 -1.85 28.70
CA TYR A 102 44.74 -2.05 27.34
C TYR A 102 43.21 -2.07 27.28
N SER A 103 42.57 -2.86 28.14
CA SER A 103 41.11 -2.97 28.16
C SER A 103 40.42 -1.67 28.55
N ILE A 104 40.98 -0.89 29.49
CA ILE A 104 40.47 0.43 29.85
C ILE A 104 40.51 1.38 28.64
N VAL A 105 41.64 1.45 27.94
CA VAL A 105 41.80 2.33 26.78
C VAL A 105 40.82 1.98 25.67
N VAL A 106 40.65 0.69 25.37
CA VAL A 106 39.72 0.25 24.32
C VAL A 106 38.27 0.55 24.69
N MET A 107 37.84 0.26 25.92
CA MET A 107 36.46 0.52 26.36
C MET A 107 36.14 2.02 26.41
N ALA A 108 37.11 2.86 26.75
CA ALA A 108 36.99 4.32 26.73
C ALA A 108 36.80 4.90 25.32
N VAL A 109 37.18 4.17 24.26
CA VAL A 109 37.01 4.60 22.86
C VAL A 109 35.72 4.04 22.25
N VAL A 110 35.48 2.74 22.43
CA VAL A 110 34.43 2.00 21.72
C VAL A 110 33.00 2.42 22.17
N TRP A 111 32.77 2.59 23.47
CA TRP A 111 31.45 2.96 23.99
C TRP A 111 31.02 4.39 23.65
N PRO A 112 31.88 5.43 23.79
CA PRO A 112 31.55 6.77 23.30
C PRO A 112 31.35 6.84 21.79
N LEU A 113 32.11 6.07 21.00
CA LEU A 113 31.91 5.96 19.55
C LEU A 113 30.52 5.37 19.22
N SER A 114 30.06 4.37 19.98
CA SER A 114 28.72 3.81 19.85
C SER A 114 27.63 4.86 20.12
N ALA A 115 27.80 5.68 21.16
CA ALA A 115 26.87 6.76 21.46
C ALA A 115 26.84 7.84 20.35
N LEU A 116 28.00 8.16 19.78
CA LEU A 116 28.11 9.10 18.67
C LEU A 116 27.38 8.59 17.42
N ILE A 117 27.56 7.33 17.05
CA ILE A 117 26.90 6.71 15.88
C ILE A 117 25.40 6.68 16.09
N LEU A 118 24.93 6.26 17.27
CA LEU A 118 23.51 6.28 17.64
C LEU A 118 22.89 7.67 17.46
N HIS A 119 23.58 8.71 17.94
CA HIS A 119 23.12 10.09 17.75
C HIS A 119 23.08 10.51 16.28
N THR A 120 24.05 10.10 15.47
CA THR A 120 24.07 10.41 14.03
C THR A 120 22.97 9.71 13.24
N GLU A 121 22.67 8.43 13.54
CA GLU A 121 21.58 7.69 12.89
C GLU A 121 20.21 8.29 13.19
N CYS A 122 20.01 8.77 14.43
CA CYS A 122 18.73 9.38 14.82
C CYS A 122 18.58 10.84 14.35
N SER A 123 19.66 11.50 13.92
CA SER A 123 19.62 12.90 13.47
C SER A 123 19.71 13.07 11.95
N ARG A 124 20.11 12.02 11.22
CA ARG A 124 20.31 12.07 9.76
C ARG A 124 19.79 10.81 9.06
N VAL A 125 19.15 10.99 7.90
CA VAL A 125 18.60 9.89 7.09
C VAL A 125 19.32 9.80 5.74
N LEU A 126 19.54 8.57 5.28
CA LEU A 126 20.05 8.23 3.94
C LEU A 126 18.88 7.82 3.04
N PHE A 127 18.76 8.43 1.86
CA PHE A 127 17.58 8.32 0.97
C PHE A 127 17.33 6.90 0.42
N ASN A 128 18.32 6.00 0.46
CA ASN A 128 18.25 4.65 -0.13
C ASN A 128 18.16 3.50 0.89
N TYR A 129 18.14 3.78 2.20
CA TYR A 129 18.16 2.72 3.22
C TYR A 129 16.78 2.50 3.84
N ARG A 130 16.10 1.41 3.45
CA ARG A 130 14.81 0.94 4.01
C ARG A 130 15.02 0.08 5.26
N GLY A 131 15.72 0.60 6.27
CA GLY A 131 15.90 -0.08 7.56
C GLY A 131 14.72 0.17 8.51
N ARG A 132 14.13 -0.89 9.09
CA ARG A 132 13.10 -0.81 10.17
C ARG A 132 13.70 -0.60 11.58
N GLY A 133 14.99 -0.29 11.69
CA GLY A 133 15.71 -0.19 12.96
C GLY A 133 17.12 0.41 12.82
N HIS A 134 17.91 0.35 13.89
CA HIS A 134 19.30 0.82 13.91
C HIS A 134 20.18 0.11 12.87
N GLY A 135 21.30 0.72 12.51
CA GLY A 135 22.27 0.11 11.60
C GLY A 135 22.79 -1.24 12.12
N LEU A 136 23.05 -2.16 11.18
CA LEU A 136 23.54 -3.52 11.48
C LEU A 136 24.78 -3.49 12.38
N LEU A 137 25.69 -2.54 12.15
CA LEU A 137 26.94 -2.43 12.91
C LEU A 137 26.70 -2.15 14.40
N LEU A 138 25.76 -1.26 14.73
CA LEU A 138 25.46 -0.87 16.09
C LEU A 138 24.76 -2.03 16.84
N LEU A 139 23.88 -2.75 16.15
CA LEU A 139 23.24 -3.94 16.68
C LEU A 139 24.23 -5.09 16.90
N CYS A 140 25.15 -5.33 15.96
CA CYS A 140 26.26 -6.28 16.13
C CYS A 140 27.19 -5.90 17.29
N PHE A 141 27.45 -4.62 17.50
CA PHE A 141 28.27 -4.17 18.62
C PHE A 141 27.62 -4.47 19.97
N TRP A 142 26.34 -4.14 20.14
CA TRP A 142 25.63 -4.41 21.38
C TRP A 142 25.43 -5.91 21.63
N THR A 143 25.18 -6.71 20.60
CA THR A 143 25.09 -8.17 20.75
C THR A 143 26.42 -8.79 21.17
N VAL A 144 27.53 -8.43 20.51
CA VAL A 144 28.86 -8.93 20.87
C VAL A 144 29.26 -8.45 22.26
N SER A 145 28.98 -7.20 22.62
CA SER A 145 29.24 -6.67 23.97
C SER A 145 28.43 -7.43 25.04
N PHE A 146 27.15 -7.69 24.78
CA PHE A 146 26.31 -8.49 25.67
C PHE A 146 26.89 -9.90 25.87
N ILE A 147 27.28 -10.59 24.79
CA ILE A 147 27.86 -11.94 24.89
C ILE A 147 29.17 -11.94 25.69
N LEU A 148 30.06 -10.99 25.42
CA LEU A 148 31.39 -10.94 26.05
C LEU A 148 31.33 -10.62 27.56
N VAL A 149 30.35 -9.83 27.99
CA VAL A 149 30.12 -9.50 29.41
C VAL A 149 29.85 -10.74 30.27
N TYR A 150 29.18 -11.75 29.70
CA TYR A 150 28.82 -12.98 30.40
C TYR A 150 29.83 -14.12 30.25
N LEU A 151 30.92 -13.92 29.50
CA LEU A 151 31.99 -14.90 29.36
C LEU A 151 32.56 -15.42 30.71
N PRO A 152 32.73 -14.58 31.77
CA PRO A 152 33.18 -15.03 33.08
C PRO A 152 32.29 -16.08 33.76
N VAL A 153 31.01 -16.18 33.38
CA VAL A 153 30.05 -17.17 33.91
C VAL A 153 30.47 -18.60 33.56
N ALA A 154 31.16 -18.80 32.43
CA ALA A 154 31.71 -20.10 32.06
C ALA A 154 32.77 -20.62 33.06
N SER A 155 33.27 -19.75 33.94
CA SER A 155 34.33 -20.02 34.92
C SER A 155 33.80 -20.04 36.36
N ILE A 156 32.52 -20.39 36.56
CA ILE A 156 31.85 -20.37 37.89
C ILE A 156 32.56 -21.21 38.95
N THR A 157 33.30 -22.25 38.52
CA THR A 157 34.05 -23.16 39.39
C THR A 157 35.49 -22.73 39.66
N SER A 158 35.94 -21.61 39.09
CA SER A 158 37.30 -21.09 39.25
C SER A 158 37.41 -20.16 40.45
N ASN A 159 38.48 -20.32 41.23
CA ASN A 159 38.81 -19.45 42.36
C ASN A 159 39.41 -18.11 41.94
N ASP A 160 39.76 -17.95 40.66
CA ASP A 160 40.37 -16.71 40.15
C ASP A 160 39.30 -15.61 39.98
N TRP A 161 38.02 -15.97 39.89
CA TRP A 161 36.90 -15.04 39.76
C TRP A 161 36.19 -14.82 41.11
N TRP A 162 35.40 -13.77 41.20
CA TRP A 162 34.69 -13.33 42.41
C TRP A 162 33.54 -14.26 42.89
N TRP A 163 33.37 -15.44 42.28
CA TRP A 163 32.24 -16.36 42.52
C TRP A 163 32.17 -16.92 43.95
N ASN A 164 33.32 -17.11 44.62
CA ASN A 164 33.37 -17.69 45.95
C ASN A 164 32.97 -16.69 47.07
N LEU A 165 32.84 -15.39 46.75
CA LEU A 165 32.41 -14.30 47.66
C LEU A 165 33.09 -14.30 49.05
N SER A 166 34.30 -14.87 49.16
CA SER A 166 34.93 -15.14 50.46
C SER A 166 35.53 -13.89 51.12
N ASN A 167 35.83 -12.86 50.33
CA ASN A 167 36.48 -11.63 50.77
C ASN A 167 35.64 -10.41 50.38
N ASP A 168 35.71 -9.33 51.16
CA ASP A 168 35.03 -8.05 50.86
C ASP A 168 35.41 -7.49 49.48
N ALA A 169 36.65 -7.77 49.03
CA ALA A 169 37.12 -7.44 47.69
C ALA A 169 36.32 -8.17 46.58
N SER A 170 36.05 -9.46 46.77
CA SER A 170 35.27 -10.27 45.83
C SER A 170 33.79 -9.82 45.79
N VAL A 171 33.23 -9.42 46.93
CA VAL A 171 31.86 -8.88 47.02
C VAL A 171 31.74 -7.55 46.27
N ALA A 172 32.71 -6.65 46.45
CA ALA A 172 32.75 -5.37 45.74
C ALA A 172 32.92 -5.56 44.22
N GLU A 173 33.81 -6.45 43.80
CA GLU A 173 34.05 -6.77 42.38
C GLU A 173 32.82 -7.39 41.72
N PHE A 174 32.16 -8.35 42.38
CA PHE A 174 30.92 -8.95 41.91
C PHE A 174 29.80 -7.91 41.75
N THR A 175 29.65 -7.02 42.73
CA THR A 175 28.60 -5.99 42.71
C THR A 175 28.79 -5.02 41.55
N LEU A 176 30.02 -4.57 41.31
CA LEU A 176 30.35 -3.69 40.18
C LEU A 176 30.19 -4.40 38.83
N TRP A 177 30.56 -5.68 38.75
CA TRP A 177 30.34 -6.49 37.55
C TRP A 177 28.84 -6.67 37.25
N VAL A 178 28.00 -6.94 38.26
CA VAL A 178 26.54 -7.05 38.08
C VAL A 178 25.96 -5.73 37.56
N LEU A 179 26.39 -4.60 38.12
CA LEU A 179 25.94 -3.27 37.67
C LEU A 179 26.38 -2.98 36.22
N TYR A 180 27.61 -3.34 35.86
CA TYR A 180 28.12 -3.25 34.49
C TYR A 180 27.34 -4.16 33.54
N ALA A 181 27.10 -5.42 33.91
CA ALA A 181 26.44 -6.41 33.08
C ALA A 181 24.96 -6.08 32.83
N THR A 182 24.26 -5.61 33.86
CA THR A 182 22.87 -5.15 33.75
C THR A 182 22.76 -3.90 32.88
N SER A 183 23.72 -2.96 32.98
CA SER A 183 23.77 -1.77 32.12
C SER A 183 23.98 -2.11 30.65
N VAL A 184 24.91 -3.03 30.33
CA VAL A 184 25.14 -3.50 28.95
C VAL A 184 23.91 -4.23 28.39
N SER A 185 23.28 -5.09 29.20
CA SER A 185 22.06 -5.82 28.83
C SER A 185 20.88 -4.88 28.56
N PHE A 186 20.74 -3.82 29.34
CA PHE A 186 19.70 -2.83 29.16
C PHE A 186 19.89 -2.03 27.87
N VAL A 187 21.13 -1.64 27.54
CA VAL A 187 21.44 -0.99 26.25
C VAL A 187 21.17 -1.91 25.08
N PHE A 188 21.47 -3.20 25.20
CA PHE A 188 21.16 -4.19 24.15
C PHE A 188 19.65 -4.33 23.91
N ILE A 189 18.85 -4.45 24.98
CA ILE A 189 17.37 -4.56 24.88
C ILE A 189 16.78 -3.30 24.23
N LEU A 190 17.19 -2.11 24.68
CA LEU A 190 16.76 -0.85 24.07
C LEU A 190 17.21 -0.73 22.60
N GLY A 191 18.41 -1.22 22.29
CA GLY A 191 18.95 -1.27 20.93
C GLY A 191 18.12 -2.12 19.97
N MET A 192 17.54 -3.23 20.43
CA MET A 192 16.61 -4.04 19.61
C MET A 192 15.24 -3.36 19.41
N TRP A 193 14.81 -2.55 20.38
CA TRP A 193 13.53 -1.84 20.34
C TRP A 193 13.55 -0.57 19.47
N ALA A 194 14.74 -0.03 19.18
CA ALA A 194 14.96 1.15 18.34
C ALA A 194 14.04 2.36 18.62
N PRO A 195 13.94 2.84 19.88
CA PRO A 195 12.88 3.77 20.32
C PRO A 195 12.95 5.20 19.74
N GLY A 196 13.83 5.48 18.78
CA GLY A 196 14.12 6.82 18.24
C GLY A 196 13.90 7.03 16.75
N LEU A 197 13.56 6.00 15.96
CA LEU A 197 13.40 6.12 14.51
C LEU A 197 11.93 6.41 14.13
N PRO A 198 11.66 7.40 13.25
CA PRO A 198 10.30 7.70 12.83
C PRO A 198 9.69 6.53 12.06
N SER A 199 8.51 6.07 12.48
CA SER A 199 7.78 4.99 11.83
C SER A 199 7.26 5.47 10.47
N TYR A 200 7.89 5.00 9.39
CA TYR A 200 7.45 5.23 8.01
C TYR A 200 6.02 4.67 7.74
N TYR A 201 5.49 3.82 8.63
CA TYR A 201 4.21 3.14 8.48
C TYR A 201 2.98 4.01 8.82
N ALA A 202 3.12 5.02 9.68
CA ALA A 202 1.99 5.85 10.11
C ALA A 202 1.38 6.69 8.98
N VAL A 203 2.15 7.00 7.93
CA VAL A 203 1.67 7.77 6.76
C VAL A 203 1.03 6.86 5.71
N TYR A 204 1.40 5.57 5.67
CA TYR A 204 0.89 4.62 4.69
C TYR A 204 -0.45 4.00 5.14
N GLU A 205 -0.65 3.82 6.44
CA GLU A 205 -1.87 3.27 7.03
C GLU A 205 -3.03 4.28 7.07
N PHE A 206 -2.70 5.58 7.03
CA PHE A 206 -3.67 6.69 6.94
C PHE A 206 -4.36 6.81 5.56
N LEU A 207 -3.75 6.26 4.50
CA LEU A 207 -4.30 6.32 3.13
C LEU A 207 -5.21 5.14 2.76
N GLN A 208 -5.37 4.15 3.65
CA GLN A 208 -6.06 2.89 3.33
C GLN A 208 -7.45 2.71 3.97
N SER A 209 -7.92 3.59 4.85
CA SER A 209 -9.24 3.45 5.45
C SER A 209 -10.24 4.48 4.91
N ASN A 210 -11.09 4.08 3.95
CA ASN A 210 -12.49 4.54 3.85
C ASN A 210 -13.33 3.82 2.75
N GLY A 211 -14.39 3.14 3.22
CA GLY A 211 -15.75 3.04 2.64
C GLY A 211 -16.06 2.07 1.49
N GLN A 212 -17.16 1.30 1.47
CA GLN A 212 -18.29 1.09 2.40
C GLN A 212 -19.19 -0.06 1.83
N GLY A 213 -19.98 -0.71 2.70
CA GLY A 213 -21.32 -1.31 2.43
C GLY A 213 -21.45 -2.58 1.57
N SER A 214 -22.02 -3.65 2.15
CA SER A 214 -22.58 -4.78 1.39
C SER A 214 -23.93 -5.22 1.95
N VAL A 215 -24.90 -5.37 1.04
CA VAL A 215 -26.22 -6.00 1.21
C VAL A 215 -26.08 -7.49 1.56
N ILE A 216 -27.00 -8.03 2.39
CA ILE A 216 -27.02 -9.45 2.79
C ILE A 216 -27.91 -10.28 1.85
N ALA A 217 -27.31 -11.42 1.47
CA ALA A 217 -27.80 -12.78 1.19
C ALA A 217 -28.96 -13.03 0.22
N GLU A 218 -28.61 -13.74 -0.86
CA GLU A 218 -29.26 -15.00 -1.22
C GLU A 218 -28.25 -15.97 -1.90
N ASN A 219 -28.48 -17.28 -1.75
CA ASN A 219 -27.62 -18.44 -2.08
C ASN A 219 -26.43 -18.21 -3.04
N VAL A 220 -25.28 -17.99 -2.40
CA VAL A 220 -24.07 -17.36 -2.95
C VAL A 220 -23.03 -18.35 -3.50
N TRP A 221 -22.95 -19.57 -2.94
CA TRP A 221 -21.79 -20.46 -3.14
C TRP A 221 -21.69 -21.05 -4.56
N ILE A 222 -22.82 -21.36 -5.19
CA ILE A 222 -22.86 -21.98 -6.54
C ILE A 222 -22.50 -20.96 -7.63
N ARG A 223 -22.93 -19.69 -7.47
CA ARG A 223 -22.61 -18.59 -8.40
C ARG A 223 -21.13 -18.16 -8.28
N ARG A 224 -20.60 -18.11 -7.04
CA ARG A 224 -19.18 -17.77 -6.78
C ARG A 224 -18.18 -18.77 -7.36
N MET A 225 -18.49 -20.08 -7.34
CA MET A 225 -17.58 -21.11 -7.89
C MET A 225 -17.46 -21.04 -9.42
N ARG A 226 -18.54 -20.66 -10.13
CA ARG A 226 -18.54 -20.53 -11.60
C ARG A 226 -17.69 -19.34 -12.07
N ARG A 227 -17.73 -18.22 -11.35
CA ARG A 227 -16.90 -17.02 -11.62
C ARG A 227 -15.41 -17.25 -11.30
N PHE A 228 -15.08 -18.13 -10.35
CA PHE A 228 -13.68 -18.51 -10.06
C PHE A 228 -12.96 -19.17 -11.27
N LYS A 229 -13.72 -19.85 -12.14
CA LYS A 229 -13.19 -20.45 -13.37
C LYS A 229 -12.66 -19.40 -14.36
N MET A 230 -13.25 -18.20 -14.40
CA MET A 230 -12.78 -17.09 -15.24
C MET A 230 -11.43 -16.52 -14.78
N VAL A 231 -11.09 -16.64 -13.48
CA VAL A 231 -9.83 -16.14 -12.90
C VAL A 231 -8.70 -17.18 -12.97
N SER A 232 -9.04 -18.46 -13.10
CA SER A 232 -8.07 -19.55 -13.22
C SER A 232 -6.94 -19.35 -14.27
N PRO A 233 -7.16 -18.71 -15.43
CA PRO A 233 -6.09 -18.47 -16.40
C PRO A 233 -5.04 -17.45 -15.94
N PHE A 234 -5.41 -16.54 -15.03
CA PHE A 234 -4.53 -15.49 -14.50
C PHE A 234 -3.63 -16.03 -13.39
N ILE A 235 -4.12 -17.00 -12.62
CA ILE A 235 -3.37 -17.66 -11.53
C ILE A 235 -2.39 -18.68 -12.09
N TRP A 236 -2.77 -19.38 -13.16
CA TRP A 236 -1.92 -20.35 -13.83
C TRP A 236 -1.62 -19.88 -15.27
N PRO A 237 -0.69 -18.94 -15.45
CA PRO A 237 -0.38 -18.40 -16.77
C PRO A 237 0.27 -19.48 -17.63
N ARG A 238 -0.44 -19.95 -18.66
CA ARG A 238 0.08 -20.97 -19.61
C ARG A 238 1.36 -20.54 -20.33
N LYS A 239 1.57 -19.23 -20.50
CA LYS A 239 2.69 -18.67 -21.29
C LYS A 239 4.01 -18.52 -20.51
N HIS A 240 4.00 -18.46 -19.18
CA HIS A 240 5.21 -18.20 -18.38
C HIS A 240 5.63 -19.40 -17.53
N LYS A 241 6.56 -20.21 -18.05
CA LYS A 241 7.10 -21.39 -17.35
C LYS A 241 7.74 -21.06 -15.99
N THR A 242 8.43 -19.93 -15.86
CA THR A 242 9.06 -19.51 -14.60
C THR A 242 8.04 -19.30 -13.47
N ILE A 243 6.86 -18.75 -13.79
CA ILE A 243 5.80 -18.53 -12.80
C ILE A 243 5.17 -19.87 -12.40
N GLN A 244 4.95 -20.77 -13.36
CA GLN A 244 4.45 -22.12 -13.09
C GLN A 244 5.39 -22.91 -12.16
N ILE A 245 6.70 -22.83 -12.38
CA ILE A 245 7.70 -23.46 -11.51
C ILE A 245 7.60 -22.88 -10.09
N ARG A 246 7.50 -21.55 -9.94
CA ARG A 246 7.33 -20.90 -8.63
C ARG A 246 6.06 -21.36 -7.92
N VAL A 247 4.93 -21.45 -8.63
CA VAL A 247 3.67 -21.95 -8.07
C VAL A 247 3.83 -23.41 -7.62
N PHE A 248 4.42 -24.28 -8.44
CA PHE A 248 4.68 -25.66 -8.08
C PHE A 248 5.59 -25.78 -6.85
N SER A 249 6.68 -25.01 -6.80
CA SER A 249 7.57 -24.93 -5.63
C SER A 249 6.85 -24.46 -4.37
N CYS A 250 5.92 -23.49 -4.48
CA CYS A 250 5.09 -23.06 -3.36
C CYS A 250 4.20 -24.19 -2.81
N PHE A 251 3.56 -24.97 -3.70
CA PHE A 251 2.75 -26.13 -3.28
C PHE A 251 3.61 -27.24 -2.68
N LEU A 252 4.79 -27.51 -3.24
CA LEU A 252 5.74 -28.47 -2.68
C LEU A 252 6.17 -28.06 -1.27
N LEU A 253 6.56 -26.80 -1.06
CA LEU A 253 6.92 -26.26 0.25
C LEU A 253 5.75 -26.29 1.25
N LEU A 254 4.50 -26.14 0.77
CA LEU A 254 3.31 -26.29 1.61
C LEU A 254 3.21 -27.73 2.13
N ILE A 255 3.33 -28.73 1.26
CA ILE A 255 3.29 -30.15 1.63
C ILE A 255 4.42 -30.50 2.59
N VAL A 256 5.66 -30.07 2.28
CA VAL A 256 6.83 -30.28 3.15
C VAL A 256 6.61 -29.62 4.51
N GLY A 257 6.08 -28.40 4.55
CA GLY A 257 5.76 -27.71 5.79
C GLY A 257 4.74 -28.46 6.66
N ARG A 258 3.78 -29.17 6.05
CA ARG A 258 2.83 -30.01 6.81
C ARG A 258 3.48 -31.28 7.36
N ALA A 259 4.36 -31.92 6.58
CA ALA A 259 5.13 -33.07 7.07
C ALA A 259 6.03 -32.68 8.27
N VAL A 260 6.72 -31.54 8.17
CA VAL A 260 7.54 -30.97 9.25
C VAL A 260 6.69 -30.67 10.49
N ASN A 261 5.50 -30.09 10.30
CA ASN A 261 4.54 -29.82 11.38
C ASN A 261 4.10 -31.12 12.08
N LEU A 262 3.78 -32.19 11.35
CA LEU A 262 3.38 -33.46 11.93
C LEU A 262 4.52 -34.15 12.69
N TYR A 263 5.75 -34.08 12.16
CA TYR A 263 6.89 -34.83 12.72
C TYR A 263 7.53 -34.15 13.94
N SER A 264 7.39 -32.83 14.08
CA SER A 264 7.99 -32.05 15.17
C SER A 264 7.57 -32.51 16.58
N PRO A 265 6.27 -32.71 16.90
CA PRO A 265 5.84 -33.28 18.18
C PRO A 265 6.30 -34.73 18.41
N ILE A 266 6.41 -35.53 17.34
CA ILE A 266 6.84 -36.94 17.41
C ILE A 266 8.29 -37.04 17.86
N LEU A 267 9.18 -36.24 17.24
CA LEU A 267 10.57 -36.17 17.68
C LEU A 267 10.70 -35.67 19.12
N TYR A 268 9.85 -34.73 19.53
CA TYR A 268 9.89 -34.25 20.90
C TYR A 268 9.51 -35.36 21.90
N LYS A 269 8.51 -36.18 21.58
CA LYS A 269 8.20 -37.41 22.33
C LYS A 269 9.40 -38.35 22.42
N ASP A 270 10.06 -38.61 21.30
CA ASP A 270 11.17 -39.57 21.26
C ASP A 270 12.38 -39.08 22.07
N ILE A 271 12.65 -37.76 22.04
CA ILE A 271 13.66 -37.13 22.90
C ILE A 271 13.29 -37.34 24.37
N VAL A 272 12.06 -37.02 24.78
CA VAL A 272 11.62 -37.16 26.18
C VAL A 272 11.69 -38.62 26.64
N ASN A 273 11.25 -39.57 25.81
CA ASN A 273 11.35 -41.01 26.10
C ASN A 273 12.80 -41.47 26.27
N SER A 274 13.73 -40.92 25.48
CA SER A 274 15.16 -41.25 25.62
C SER A 274 15.82 -40.70 26.90
N LEU A 275 15.22 -39.67 27.49
CA LEU A 275 15.69 -39.00 28.70
C LEU A 275 15.03 -39.51 29.98
N SER A 276 13.90 -40.23 29.89
CA SER A 276 13.28 -40.85 31.06
C SER A 276 14.00 -42.15 31.43
N VAL A 277 14.69 -42.16 32.58
CA VAL A 277 15.30 -43.36 33.18
C VAL A 277 14.21 -44.22 33.83
N ALA A 278 14.13 -45.50 33.46
CA ALA A 278 13.44 -46.49 34.28
C ALA A 278 14.40 -46.92 35.39
N ASP A 279 14.08 -46.67 36.66
CA ASP A 279 14.96 -47.04 37.77
C ASP A 279 14.33 -48.06 38.73
N ASN A 280 15.20 -48.97 39.18
CA ASN A 280 15.09 -49.89 40.32
C ASN A 280 14.25 -51.18 40.21
N SER A 281 14.55 -52.03 39.21
CA SER A 281 14.65 -53.46 39.51
C SER A 281 15.89 -54.06 38.87
N SER A 282 16.65 -54.79 39.69
CA SER A 282 17.99 -55.32 39.47
C SER A 282 18.06 -56.45 38.43
N LYS A 283 17.65 -56.18 37.20
CA LYS A 283 18.09 -56.90 36.00
C LYS A 283 18.30 -55.90 34.88
N PRO A 284 19.50 -55.81 34.28
CA PRO A 284 19.63 -55.15 32.99
C PRO A 284 18.77 -55.97 32.03
N ILE A 285 17.64 -55.40 31.60
CA ILE A 285 16.93 -55.94 30.45
C ILE A 285 17.96 -55.85 29.31
N PRO A 286 18.37 -56.99 28.71
CA PRO A 286 19.33 -56.97 27.62
C PRO A 286 18.79 -56.04 26.52
N TYR A 287 19.70 -55.31 25.89
CA TYR A 287 19.47 -54.28 24.88
C TYR A 287 18.46 -54.63 23.76
N GLU A 288 18.03 -55.88 23.64
CA GLU A 288 17.02 -56.37 22.70
C GLU A 288 15.56 -56.05 23.08
N GLU A 289 15.23 -55.75 24.33
CA GLU A 289 13.82 -55.61 24.78
C GLU A 289 13.35 -54.17 25.01
N ASN A 290 14.23 -53.16 24.91
CA ASN A 290 13.76 -51.79 24.75
C ASN A 290 13.09 -51.67 23.38
N LEU A 291 11.77 -51.45 23.39
CA LEU A 291 10.89 -51.21 22.25
C LEU A 291 11.24 -49.92 21.47
N VAL A 292 12.45 -49.84 20.95
CA VAL A 292 12.80 -49.12 19.72
C VAL A 292 13.44 -50.14 18.80
N LYS A 293 12.58 -51.03 18.26
CA LYS A 293 12.92 -51.93 17.16
C LYS A 293 13.01 -51.12 15.87
N SER A 294 13.96 -50.19 15.81
CA SER A 294 14.37 -49.50 14.59
C SER A 294 15.76 -48.93 14.82
N ARG A 295 16.78 -49.55 14.18
CA ARG A 295 18.04 -48.87 13.92
C ARG A 295 17.70 -47.55 13.23
N SER A 296 17.90 -46.43 13.93
CA SER A 296 17.91 -45.10 13.31
C SER A 296 18.85 -45.15 12.10
N PRO A 297 18.43 -44.72 10.90
CA PRO A 297 19.28 -44.73 9.71
C PRO A 297 20.41 -43.67 9.75
N TYR A 298 20.51 -42.91 10.85
CA TYR A 298 21.44 -41.79 11.00
C TYR A 298 22.56 -42.10 11.99
N THR A 299 23.38 -43.12 11.70
CA THR A 299 24.45 -43.61 12.60
C THR A 299 25.75 -42.78 12.58
N MET A 300 25.78 -41.64 11.87
CA MET A 300 27.04 -40.92 11.59
C MET A 300 27.64 -40.14 12.78
N PHE A 301 26.89 -39.94 13.88
CA PHE A 301 27.31 -39.09 15.02
C PHE A 301 27.18 -39.77 16.40
N ASN A 302 27.20 -41.11 16.48
CA ASN A 302 27.10 -41.81 17.76
C ASN A 302 28.40 -41.70 18.59
N VAL A 303 28.52 -40.64 19.40
CA VAL A 303 29.32 -40.65 20.62
C VAL A 303 28.35 -40.64 21.79
N ALA A 304 27.94 -41.83 22.24
CA ALA A 304 27.12 -41.98 23.43
C ALA A 304 27.98 -41.67 24.67
N SER A 305 27.92 -40.43 25.16
CA SER A 305 28.44 -40.10 26.49
C SER A 305 27.47 -40.65 27.53
N ILE A 306 27.75 -41.83 28.06
CA ILE A 306 26.96 -42.46 29.13
C ILE A 306 27.42 -41.88 30.46
N ARG A 307 26.51 -41.20 31.17
CA ARG A 307 26.68 -40.82 32.57
C ARG A 307 25.39 -41.15 33.33
N ASN A 308 25.46 -41.99 34.35
CA ASN A 308 24.34 -42.36 35.22
C ASN A 308 23.08 -42.92 34.49
N GLY A 309 23.24 -43.87 33.57
CA GLY A 309 22.10 -44.54 32.90
C GLY A 309 21.33 -43.70 31.86
N LEU A 310 21.64 -42.41 31.73
CA LEU A 310 21.10 -41.51 30.72
C LEU A 310 21.97 -41.55 29.45
N VAL A 311 21.36 -41.80 28.30
CA VAL A 311 22.02 -41.76 26.99
C VAL A 311 21.63 -40.46 26.28
N TYR A 312 22.58 -39.53 26.13
CA TYR A 312 22.34 -38.33 25.35
C TYR A 312 22.34 -38.64 23.84
N ARG A 313 21.19 -38.47 23.19
CA ARG A 313 20.97 -38.75 21.76
C ARG A 313 21.09 -37.48 20.92
N TRP A 314 22.33 -37.17 20.50
CA TRP A 314 22.63 -36.02 19.63
C TRP A 314 21.86 -36.06 18.30
N ASP A 315 21.57 -37.25 17.77
CA ASP A 315 20.83 -37.46 16.53
C ASP A 315 19.41 -36.87 16.60
N TYR A 316 18.65 -37.19 17.65
CA TYR A 316 17.29 -36.67 17.81
C TYR A 316 17.27 -35.18 18.12
N VAL A 317 18.17 -34.69 18.97
CA VAL A 317 18.21 -33.28 19.36
C VAL A 317 18.60 -32.38 18.18
N LEU A 318 19.62 -32.76 17.39
CA LEU A 318 20.02 -32.00 16.21
C LEU A 318 18.94 -32.04 15.12
N LEU A 319 18.31 -33.19 14.89
CA LEU A 319 17.20 -33.32 13.94
C LEU A 319 16.00 -32.47 14.36
N PHE A 320 15.65 -32.48 15.65
CA PHE A 320 14.59 -31.63 16.19
C PHE A 320 14.93 -30.15 16.07
N ALA A 321 16.16 -29.73 16.38
CA ALA A 321 16.61 -28.36 16.20
C ALA A 321 16.52 -27.91 14.74
N PHE A 322 16.93 -28.76 13.80
CA PHE A 322 16.81 -28.50 12.37
C PHE A 322 15.35 -28.38 11.91
N ILE A 323 14.48 -29.30 12.33
CA ILE A 323 13.05 -29.26 12.03
C ILE A 323 12.39 -28.03 12.66
N ARG A 324 12.78 -27.63 13.87
CA ARG A 324 12.32 -26.39 14.51
C ARG A 324 12.81 -25.14 13.77
N LEU A 325 13.99 -25.15 13.18
CA LEU A 325 14.47 -24.06 12.32
C LEU A 325 13.65 -23.97 11.01
N LEU A 326 13.27 -25.12 10.43
CA LEU A 326 12.38 -25.16 9.26
C LEU A 326 10.95 -24.72 9.57
N GLN A 327 10.40 -25.16 10.72
CA GLN A 327 9.05 -24.89 11.20
C GLN A 327 8.89 -23.46 11.76
N GLY A 328 9.95 -22.95 12.39
CA GLY A 328 9.92 -21.79 13.26
C GLY A 328 9.63 -22.15 14.73
N LEU A 329 9.88 -21.21 15.65
CA LEU A 329 9.47 -21.32 17.05
C LEU A 329 7.94 -21.16 17.17
N GLY A 330 7.23 -22.27 16.91
CA GLY A 330 5.77 -22.40 16.83
C GLY A 330 4.95 -21.29 17.49
N GLY A 331 4.07 -20.66 16.70
CA GLY A 331 3.19 -19.57 17.15
C GLY A 331 3.87 -18.20 17.27
N LEU A 332 5.19 -18.10 17.47
CA LEU A 332 5.92 -16.84 17.67
C LEU A 332 6.67 -16.33 16.44
N GLY A 333 6.78 -17.12 15.36
CA GLY A 333 7.44 -16.68 14.13
C GLY A 333 7.24 -17.61 12.94
N ALA A 334 7.29 -17.05 11.74
CA ALA A 334 7.29 -17.81 10.48
C ALA A 334 8.61 -18.58 10.34
N GLY A 335 8.54 -19.91 10.21
CA GLY A 335 9.71 -20.74 9.89
C GLY A 335 10.28 -20.49 8.50
N LEU A 336 11.49 -20.99 8.25
CA LEU A 336 12.15 -20.81 6.96
C LEU A 336 11.30 -21.30 5.78
N ILE A 337 10.57 -22.41 5.93
CA ILE A 337 9.71 -22.94 4.88
C ILE A 337 8.59 -21.95 4.53
N SER A 338 7.92 -21.39 5.54
CA SER A 338 6.82 -20.45 5.30
C SER A 338 7.32 -19.12 4.75
N SER A 339 8.50 -18.65 5.19
CA SER A 339 9.16 -17.46 4.65
C SER A 339 9.59 -17.65 3.19
N LEU A 340 10.26 -18.75 2.85
CA LEU A 340 10.66 -19.07 1.47
C LEU A 340 9.45 -19.21 0.56
N ARG A 341 8.41 -19.92 1.02
CA ARG A 341 7.14 -20.03 0.30
C ARG A 341 6.51 -18.65 0.07
N SER A 342 6.47 -17.80 1.10
CA SER A 342 5.93 -16.45 0.98
C SER A 342 6.72 -15.60 -0.01
N GLN A 343 8.05 -15.71 -0.04
CA GLN A 343 8.90 -15.00 -1.00
C GLN A 343 8.64 -15.45 -2.44
N LEU A 344 8.53 -16.76 -2.68
CA LEU A 344 8.19 -17.29 -4.00
C LEU A 344 6.81 -16.83 -4.47
N TRP A 345 5.85 -16.71 -3.54
CA TRP A 345 4.50 -16.27 -3.84
C TRP A 345 4.39 -14.80 -4.25
N ILE A 346 5.23 -13.90 -3.70
CA ILE A 346 5.17 -12.45 -4.01
C ILE A 346 5.19 -12.20 -5.53
N ALA A 347 6.02 -12.92 -6.28
CA ALA A 347 6.09 -12.74 -7.72
C ALA A 347 4.85 -13.24 -8.48
N VAL A 348 4.23 -14.33 -7.99
CA VAL A 348 2.98 -14.86 -8.56
C VAL A 348 1.85 -13.87 -8.32
N ASP A 349 1.81 -13.32 -7.11
CA ASP A 349 0.84 -12.35 -6.65
C ASP A 349 0.90 -11.03 -7.46
N GLN A 350 2.10 -10.47 -7.60
CA GLN A 350 2.34 -9.26 -8.38
C GLN A 350 1.99 -9.44 -9.87
N PHE A 351 2.36 -10.59 -10.46
CA PHE A 351 2.02 -10.88 -11.85
C PHE A 351 0.49 -10.94 -12.04
N SER A 352 -0.20 -11.70 -11.19
CA SER A 352 -1.65 -11.89 -11.27
C SER A 352 -2.38 -10.56 -11.11
N THR A 353 -1.97 -9.74 -10.14
CA THR A 353 -2.54 -8.42 -9.87
C THR A 353 -2.35 -7.49 -11.07
N ARG A 354 -1.14 -7.42 -11.63
CA ARG A 354 -0.84 -6.56 -12.79
C ARG A 354 -1.69 -6.93 -14.01
N GLU A 355 -1.72 -8.21 -14.40
CA GLU A 355 -2.47 -8.64 -15.59
C GLU A 355 -3.97 -8.36 -15.43
N LEU A 356 -4.55 -8.63 -14.26
CA LEU A 356 -5.95 -8.33 -13.97
C LEU A 356 -6.24 -6.83 -14.00
N SER A 357 -5.40 -6.00 -13.36
CA SER A 357 -5.54 -4.54 -13.37
C SER A 357 -5.47 -3.98 -14.79
N VAL A 358 -4.55 -4.46 -15.63
CA VAL A 358 -4.40 -3.99 -17.02
C VAL A 358 -5.63 -4.38 -17.86
N VAL A 359 -6.13 -5.61 -17.74
CA VAL A 359 -7.33 -6.06 -18.45
C VAL A 359 -8.56 -5.27 -18.02
N LEU A 360 -8.75 -5.06 -16.71
CA LEU A 360 -9.86 -4.26 -16.19
C LEU A 360 -9.77 -2.80 -16.61
N PHE A 361 -8.58 -2.20 -16.53
CA PHE A 361 -8.38 -0.82 -16.96
C PHE A 361 -8.67 -0.67 -18.46
N SER A 362 -8.20 -1.61 -19.29
CA SER A 362 -8.52 -1.62 -20.72
C SER A 362 -10.02 -1.78 -20.97
N HIS A 363 -10.74 -2.53 -20.15
CA HIS A 363 -12.19 -2.67 -20.27
C HIS A 363 -12.92 -1.40 -19.85
N ILE A 364 -12.52 -0.77 -18.74
CA ILE A 364 -13.08 0.52 -18.27
C ILE A 364 -12.95 1.58 -19.36
N GLN A 365 -11.82 1.67 -20.05
CA GLN A 365 -11.60 2.63 -21.16
C GLN A 365 -12.47 2.36 -22.41
N ARG A 366 -13.09 1.17 -22.52
CA ARG A 366 -14.00 0.80 -23.62
C ARG A 366 -15.47 1.03 -23.30
N LEU A 367 -15.81 1.33 -22.04
CA LEU A 367 -17.19 1.59 -21.64
C LEU A 367 -17.69 2.92 -22.20
N SER A 368 -19.01 3.08 -22.30
CA SER A 368 -19.62 4.25 -22.93
C SER A 368 -19.45 5.52 -22.08
N LEU A 369 -19.48 6.69 -22.74
CA LEU A 369 -19.39 7.98 -22.06
C LEU A 369 -20.53 8.18 -21.04
N LYS A 370 -21.74 7.67 -21.36
CA LYS A 370 -22.91 7.69 -20.45
C LYS A 370 -22.58 7.03 -19.12
N TRP A 371 -21.93 5.87 -19.17
CA TRP A 371 -21.54 5.11 -18.01
C TRP A 371 -20.53 5.88 -17.14
N HIS A 372 -19.53 6.51 -17.76
CA HIS A 372 -18.56 7.34 -17.07
C HIS A 372 -19.16 8.58 -16.40
N LEU A 373 -20.09 9.28 -17.05
CA LEU A 373 -20.72 10.48 -16.50
C LEU A 373 -21.66 10.17 -15.32
N SER A 374 -22.21 8.95 -15.28
CA SER A 374 -23.13 8.52 -14.20
C SER A 374 -22.43 8.14 -12.89
N ARG A 375 -21.10 8.04 -12.87
CA ARG A 375 -20.32 7.51 -11.73
C ARG A 375 -19.12 8.38 -11.42
N LYS A 376 -18.73 8.39 -10.15
CA LYS A 376 -17.51 9.07 -9.72
C LYS A 376 -16.30 8.23 -10.12
N THR A 377 -15.35 8.79 -10.87
CA THR A 377 -14.15 8.08 -11.34
C THR A 377 -13.37 7.42 -10.19
N GLY A 378 -13.27 8.09 -9.03
CA GLY A 378 -12.60 7.53 -7.85
C GLY A 378 -13.28 6.28 -7.28
N GLU A 379 -14.61 6.16 -7.41
CA GLU A 379 -15.35 4.97 -6.98
C GLU A 379 -15.06 3.78 -7.92
N VAL A 380 -15.06 4.01 -9.23
CA VAL A 380 -14.74 2.98 -10.23
C VAL A 380 -13.32 2.45 -10.06
N LEU A 381 -12.33 3.35 -9.91
CA LEU A 381 -10.94 2.95 -9.69
C LEU A 381 -10.78 2.16 -8.39
N ARG A 382 -11.50 2.54 -7.32
CA ARG A 382 -11.50 1.77 -6.06
C ARG A 382 -12.11 0.38 -6.22
N VAL A 383 -13.18 0.21 -7.01
CA VAL A 383 -13.75 -1.11 -7.29
C VAL A 383 -12.73 -1.98 -8.03
N MET A 384 -11.99 -1.41 -9.00
CA MET A 384 -10.92 -2.10 -9.70
C MET A 384 -9.77 -2.50 -8.75
N ASP A 385 -9.24 -1.56 -7.96
CA ASP A 385 -8.10 -1.81 -7.06
C ASP A 385 -8.46 -2.83 -5.97
N ARG A 386 -9.64 -2.69 -5.34
CA ARG A 386 -10.11 -3.65 -4.35
C ARG A 386 -10.41 -5.00 -4.98
N GLY A 387 -11.05 -5.05 -6.14
CA GLY A 387 -11.37 -6.30 -6.82
C GLY A 387 -10.14 -7.12 -7.15
N THR A 388 -9.10 -6.46 -7.70
CA THR A 388 -7.83 -7.10 -8.06
C THR A 388 -7.06 -7.60 -6.82
N ALA A 389 -6.94 -6.77 -5.78
CA ALA A 389 -6.32 -7.18 -4.51
C ALA A 389 -7.11 -8.33 -3.84
N SER A 390 -8.44 -8.27 -3.90
CA SER A 390 -9.32 -9.28 -3.30
C SER A 390 -9.19 -10.66 -3.96
N ILE A 391 -8.99 -10.73 -5.27
CA ILE A 391 -8.69 -12.00 -5.95
C ILE A 391 -7.39 -12.63 -5.40
N SER A 392 -6.33 -11.82 -5.34
CA SER A 392 -5.03 -12.22 -4.78
C SER A 392 -5.16 -12.71 -3.32
N ASN A 393 -5.90 -11.96 -2.51
CA ASN A 393 -6.17 -12.26 -1.12
C ASN A 393 -6.95 -13.57 -0.95
N ILE A 394 -8.01 -13.80 -1.74
CA ILE A 394 -8.79 -15.06 -1.68
C ILE A 394 -7.89 -16.25 -1.90
N LEU A 395 -7.05 -16.20 -2.94
CA LEU A 395 -6.13 -17.28 -3.27
C LEU A 395 -5.14 -17.53 -2.13
N SER A 396 -4.54 -16.46 -1.62
CA SER A 396 -3.58 -16.53 -0.52
C SER A 396 -4.23 -17.11 0.75
N TYR A 397 -5.44 -16.68 1.10
CA TYR A 397 -6.14 -17.16 2.29
C TYR A 397 -6.61 -18.62 2.15
N LEU A 398 -7.16 -18.99 0.99
CA LEU A 398 -7.61 -20.37 0.75
C LEU A 398 -6.43 -21.34 0.71
N ILE A 399 -5.41 -21.06 -0.09
CA ILE A 399 -4.30 -21.99 -0.33
C ILE A 399 -3.39 -22.07 0.89
N PHE A 400 -3.10 -20.96 1.58
CA PHE A 400 -2.06 -20.95 2.61
C PHE A 400 -2.56 -20.99 4.05
N ASN A 401 -3.83 -20.70 4.29
CA ASN A 401 -4.38 -20.70 5.65
C ASN A 401 -5.50 -21.72 5.79
N ILE A 402 -6.58 -21.59 5.03
CA ILE A 402 -7.79 -22.40 5.27
C ILE A 402 -7.59 -23.85 4.86
N LEU A 403 -7.14 -24.12 3.63
CA LEU A 403 -6.93 -25.49 3.17
C LEU A 403 -5.89 -26.22 4.04
N PRO A 404 -4.72 -25.64 4.39
CA PRO A 404 -3.77 -26.29 5.28
C PRO A 404 -4.31 -26.49 6.70
N THR A 405 -5.12 -25.57 7.23
CA THR A 405 -5.71 -25.73 8.57
C THR A 405 -6.71 -26.90 8.61
N VAL A 406 -7.57 -27.02 7.58
CA VAL A 406 -8.50 -28.15 7.47
C VAL A 406 -7.72 -29.47 7.33
N LEU A 407 -6.67 -29.50 6.50
CA LEU A 407 -5.81 -30.66 6.36
C LEU A 407 -5.09 -31.02 7.67
N ASP A 408 -4.57 -30.04 8.41
CA ASP A 408 -3.90 -30.26 9.70
C ASP A 408 -4.85 -30.84 10.75
N VAL A 409 -6.10 -30.38 10.79
CA VAL A 409 -7.13 -30.95 11.68
C VAL A 409 -7.43 -32.40 11.29
N ILE A 410 -7.63 -32.69 10.01
CA ILE A 410 -7.90 -34.05 9.52
C ILE A 410 -6.71 -34.98 9.84
N ILE A 411 -5.49 -34.56 9.48
CA ILE A 411 -4.25 -35.31 9.74
C ILE A 411 -4.05 -35.51 11.24
N GLY A 412 -4.27 -34.47 12.05
CA GLY A 412 -4.16 -34.54 13.51
C GLY A 412 -5.14 -35.52 14.13
N VAL A 413 -6.41 -35.51 13.72
CA VAL A 413 -7.42 -36.47 14.22
C VAL A 413 -7.03 -37.90 13.83
N ILE A 414 -6.67 -38.15 12.58
CA ILE A 414 -6.22 -39.48 12.12
C ILE A 414 -4.99 -39.94 12.92
N TYR A 415 -4.05 -39.03 13.16
CA TYR A 415 -2.86 -39.32 13.96
C TYR A 415 -3.22 -39.68 15.41
N PHE A 416 -4.10 -38.92 16.09
CA PHE A 416 -4.49 -39.23 17.47
C PHE A 416 -5.27 -40.54 17.60
N VAL A 417 -6.11 -40.89 16.60
CA VAL A 417 -6.80 -42.19 16.56
C VAL A 417 -5.81 -43.34 16.44
N THR A 418 -4.77 -43.19 15.62
CA THR A 418 -3.80 -44.27 15.33
C THR A 418 -2.69 -44.37 16.38
N ALA A 419 -2.24 -43.26 16.97
CA ALA A 419 -1.12 -43.23 17.91
C ALA A 419 -1.52 -43.39 19.38
N PHE A 420 -2.76 -43.04 19.76
CA PHE A 420 -3.27 -43.19 21.13
C PHE A 420 -4.45 -44.15 21.17
N ASN A 421 -5.65 -43.66 20.87
CA ASN A 421 -6.90 -44.41 20.82
C ASN A 421 -8.00 -43.54 20.16
N ALA A 422 -9.10 -44.15 19.73
CA ALA A 422 -10.26 -43.47 19.14
C ALA A 422 -10.85 -42.38 20.05
N TRP A 423 -10.81 -42.55 21.37
CA TRP A 423 -11.32 -41.57 22.34
C TRP A 423 -10.53 -40.25 22.32
N TYR A 424 -9.21 -40.30 22.14
CA TYR A 424 -8.38 -39.09 22.00
C TYR A 424 -8.71 -38.35 20.70
N GLY A 425 -8.83 -39.09 19.59
CA GLY A 425 -9.27 -38.52 18.31
C GLY A 425 -10.66 -37.88 18.40
N LEU A 426 -11.60 -38.52 19.09
CA LEU A 426 -12.95 -37.99 19.31
C LEU A 426 -12.94 -36.72 20.15
N LEU A 427 -12.15 -36.68 21.24
CA LEU A 427 -12.00 -35.48 22.08
C LEU A 427 -11.46 -34.30 21.27
N VAL A 428 -10.40 -34.52 20.50
CA VAL A 428 -9.81 -33.47 19.65
C VAL A 428 -10.81 -33.02 18.59
N PHE A 429 -11.51 -33.95 17.94
CA PHE A 429 -12.51 -33.63 16.94
C PHE A 429 -13.66 -32.78 17.52
N ILE A 430 -14.23 -33.19 18.67
CA ILE A 430 -15.32 -32.47 19.33
C ILE A 430 -14.87 -31.08 19.76
N THR A 431 -13.71 -30.95 20.39
CA THR A 431 -13.21 -29.64 20.86
C THR A 431 -12.94 -28.69 19.70
N MET A 432 -12.36 -29.18 18.59
CA MET A 432 -12.14 -28.38 17.37
C MET A 432 -13.45 -28.01 16.68
N LEU A 433 -14.42 -28.92 16.63
CA LEU A 433 -15.74 -28.66 16.05
C LEU A 433 -16.49 -27.59 16.83
N ILE A 434 -16.54 -27.70 18.17
CA ILE A 434 -17.14 -26.70 19.05
C ILE A 434 -16.45 -25.36 18.86
N TYR A 435 -15.11 -25.35 18.85
CA TYR A 435 -14.33 -24.14 18.62
C TYR A 435 -14.72 -23.45 17.30
N LEU A 436 -14.79 -24.21 16.19
CA LEU A 436 -15.12 -23.69 14.88
C LEU A 436 -16.55 -23.12 14.85
N VAL A 437 -17.53 -23.87 15.36
CA VAL A 437 -18.94 -23.47 15.40
C VAL A 437 -19.13 -22.21 16.24
N CYS A 438 -18.59 -22.18 17.46
CA CYS A 438 -18.65 -20.99 18.32
C CYS A 438 -17.98 -19.79 17.66
N THR A 439 -16.82 -19.98 17.02
CA THR A 439 -16.13 -18.90 16.31
C THR A 439 -16.98 -18.32 15.19
N VAL A 440 -17.61 -19.15 14.36
CA VAL A 440 -18.44 -18.69 13.24
C VAL A 440 -19.67 -17.93 13.75
N LEU A 441 -20.41 -18.49 14.71
CA LEU A 441 -21.63 -17.88 15.25
C LEU A 441 -21.37 -16.52 15.90
N VAL A 442 -20.33 -16.43 16.75
CA VAL A 442 -19.96 -15.17 17.41
C VAL A 442 -19.42 -14.15 16.40
N THR A 443 -18.70 -14.61 15.37
CA THR A 443 -18.19 -13.73 14.31
C THR A 443 -19.32 -13.13 13.48
N GLU A 444 -20.35 -13.91 13.16
CA GLU A 444 -21.54 -13.44 12.45
C GLU A 444 -22.36 -12.45 13.28
N TRP A 445 -22.58 -12.76 14.56
CA TRP A 445 -23.25 -11.84 15.50
C TRP A 445 -22.50 -10.51 15.63
N ARG A 446 -21.16 -10.53 15.72
CA ARG A 446 -20.33 -9.32 15.81
C ARG A 446 -20.36 -8.48 14.53
N ALA A 447 -20.69 -9.06 13.38
CA ALA A 447 -20.63 -8.37 12.10
C ALA A 447 -21.50 -7.08 12.09
N LYS A 448 -22.60 -7.05 12.84
CA LYS A 448 -23.46 -5.86 12.97
C LYS A 448 -22.74 -4.66 13.59
N PHE A 449 -21.99 -4.86 14.69
CA PHE A 449 -21.26 -3.79 15.37
C PHE A 449 -20.12 -3.24 14.51
N ARG A 450 -19.45 -4.13 13.77
CA ARG A 450 -18.43 -3.72 12.80
C ARG A 450 -19.01 -2.89 11.66
N ARG A 451 -20.22 -3.23 11.18
CA ARG A 451 -20.90 -2.46 10.13
C ARG A 451 -21.27 -1.07 10.60
N GLU A 452 -21.81 -0.97 11.80
CA GLU A 452 -22.15 0.31 12.43
C GLU A 452 -20.91 1.19 12.60
N MET A 453 -19.83 0.64 13.17
CA MET A 453 -18.55 1.32 13.31
C MET A 453 -18.00 1.81 11.95
N ASN A 454 -17.99 0.96 10.93
CA ASN A 454 -17.55 1.34 9.58
C ASN A 454 -18.43 2.45 8.99
N ASN A 455 -19.74 2.41 9.20
CA ASN A 455 -20.65 3.45 8.68
C ASN A 455 -20.35 4.82 9.30
N LEU A 456 -20.19 4.87 10.62
CA LEU A 456 -19.85 6.10 11.34
C LEU A 456 -18.44 6.60 11.01
N ASP A 457 -17.49 5.71 10.78
CA ASP A 457 -16.13 6.07 10.33
C ASP A 457 -16.16 6.79 8.97
N ASN A 458 -16.97 6.28 8.03
CA ASN A 458 -17.15 6.91 6.73
C ASN A 458 -17.83 8.28 6.84
N GLN A 459 -18.86 8.41 7.68
CA GLN A 459 -19.55 9.68 7.88
C GLN A 459 -18.63 10.73 8.51
N LYS A 460 -17.88 10.34 9.55
CA LYS A 460 -16.85 11.17 10.18
C LYS A 460 -15.81 11.64 9.14
N SER A 461 -15.33 10.73 8.31
CA SER A 461 -14.34 11.05 7.28
C SER A 461 -14.90 11.93 6.16
N ALA A 462 -16.14 11.69 5.73
CA ALA A 462 -16.81 12.50 4.73
C ALA A 462 -16.95 13.96 5.19
N LYS A 463 -17.36 14.18 6.46
CA LYS A 463 -17.43 15.52 7.07
C LYS A 463 -16.05 16.22 7.05
N ALA A 464 -14.98 15.50 7.39
CA ALA A 464 -13.63 16.06 7.37
C ALA A 464 -13.16 16.43 5.95
N VAL A 465 -13.38 15.56 4.97
CA VAL A 465 -13.01 15.82 3.57
C VAL A 465 -13.78 17.03 3.03
N ASP A 466 -15.08 17.13 3.32
CA ASP A 466 -15.93 18.24 2.88
C ASP A 466 -15.45 19.59 3.45
N ALA A 467 -15.10 19.64 4.74
CA ALA A 467 -14.55 20.83 5.37
C ALA A 467 -13.19 21.26 4.76
N VAL A 468 -12.33 20.28 4.41
CA VAL A 468 -11.01 20.56 3.81
C VAL A 468 -11.13 20.96 2.33
N LEU A 469 -12.04 20.35 1.56
CA LEU A 469 -12.30 20.75 0.19
C LEU A 469 -12.83 22.18 0.12
N ASN A 470 -13.67 22.56 1.08
CA ASN A 470 -14.25 23.90 1.19
C ASN A 470 -13.46 24.79 2.14
N PHE A 471 -12.12 24.64 2.19
CA PHE A 471 -11.26 25.36 3.13
C PHE A 471 -11.43 26.89 3.03
N GLU A 472 -11.49 27.43 1.81
CA GLU A 472 -11.69 28.87 1.58
C GLU A 472 -13.01 29.35 2.17
N THR A 473 -14.11 28.61 1.94
CA THR A 473 -15.43 28.90 2.51
C THR A 473 -15.40 28.88 4.04
N VAL A 474 -14.81 27.85 4.65
CA VAL A 474 -14.70 27.77 6.11
C VAL A 474 -13.93 28.98 6.67
N LYS A 475 -12.87 29.43 5.97
CA LYS A 475 -12.11 30.63 6.33
C LYS A 475 -12.88 31.94 6.08
N TYR A 476 -13.62 32.06 4.98
CA TYR A 476 -14.44 33.24 4.68
C TYR A 476 -15.50 33.49 5.75
N TYR A 477 -16.06 32.43 6.32
CA TYR A 477 -17.09 32.53 7.36
C TYR A 477 -16.56 32.39 8.79
N ASN A 478 -15.23 32.28 9.00
CA ASN A 478 -14.61 32.05 10.32
C ASN A 478 -15.27 30.88 11.09
N ALA A 479 -15.60 29.81 10.36
CA ALA A 479 -16.38 28.67 10.84
C ALA A 479 -15.50 27.50 11.31
N GLU A 480 -14.21 27.71 11.56
CA GLU A 480 -13.25 26.65 11.91
C GLU A 480 -13.66 25.92 13.18
N GLN A 481 -14.01 26.65 14.24
CA GLN A 481 -14.38 26.04 15.51
C GLN A 481 -15.69 25.26 15.41
N PHE A 482 -16.62 25.72 14.56
CA PHE A 482 -17.86 25.02 14.28
C PHE A 482 -17.60 23.67 13.58
N GLU A 483 -16.77 23.66 12.54
CA GLU A 483 -16.42 22.43 11.83
C GLU A 483 -15.58 21.47 12.72
N VAL A 484 -14.69 22.00 13.57
CA VAL A 484 -13.97 21.20 14.57
C VAL A 484 -14.94 20.52 15.54
N ASN A 485 -15.95 21.24 16.05
CA ASN A 485 -16.95 20.69 16.95
C ASN A 485 -17.83 19.63 16.24
N ARG A 486 -18.29 19.93 15.02
CA ARG A 486 -19.07 19.01 14.18
C ARG A 486 -18.31 17.71 13.86
N TYR A 487 -16.99 17.81 13.63
CA TYR A 487 -16.12 16.65 13.47
C TYR A 487 -15.97 15.88 14.79
N ASN A 488 -15.76 16.58 15.91
CA ASN A 488 -15.62 15.97 17.23
C ASN A 488 -16.88 15.18 17.63
N GLU A 489 -18.08 15.71 17.40
CA GLU A 489 -19.35 15.00 17.64
C GLU A 489 -19.43 13.70 16.83
N ALA A 490 -19.11 13.76 15.52
CA ALA A 490 -19.06 12.58 14.67
C ALA A 490 -18.00 11.57 15.14
N PHE A 491 -16.88 12.05 15.69
CA PHE A 491 -15.83 11.23 16.25
C PHE A 491 -16.29 10.50 17.51
N VAL A 492 -17.01 11.18 18.41
CA VAL A 492 -17.55 10.58 19.64
C VAL A 492 -18.57 9.48 19.32
N GLU A 493 -19.44 9.68 18.33
CA GLU A 493 -20.36 8.63 17.86
C GLU A 493 -19.60 7.41 17.31
N TYR A 494 -18.61 7.65 16.45
CA TYR A 494 -17.71 6.60 15.95
C TYR A 494 -17.03 5.85 17.10
N GLN A 495 -16.52 6.56 18.12
CA GLN A 495 -15.81 5.97 19.25
C GLN A 495 -16.71 5.03 20.07
N LYS A 496 -18.00 5.36 20.25
CA LYS A 496 -18.96 4.46 20.91
C LYS A 496 -19.14 3.15 20.14
N ALA A 497 -19.25 3.21 18.81
CA ALA A 497 -19.38 2.02 17.97
C ALA A 497 -18.09 1.19 17.91
N ASP A 498 -16.92 1.86 17.88
CA ASP A 498 -15.62 1.18 17.90
C ASP A 498 -15.37 0.46 19.24
N TRP A 499 -15.79 1.04 20.36
CA TRP A 499 -15.76 0.38 21.66
C TRP A 499 -16.53 -0.94 21.63
N TRP A 500 -17.76 -0.96 21.09
CA TRP A 500 -18.55 -2.19 20.96
C TRP A 500 -17.90 -3.21 20.01
N ASN A 501 -17.33 -2.78 18.88
CA ASN A 501 -16.59 -3.66 17.97
C ASN A 501 -15.36 -4.29 18.67
N SER A 502 -14.65 -3.53 19.50
CA SER A 502 -13.50 -4.01 20.28
C SER A 502 -13.92 -4.93 21.43
N PHE A 503 -14.97 -4.57 22.17
CA PHE A 503 -15.52 -5.40 23.25
C PHE A 503 -15.95 -6.78 22.73
N THR A 504 -16.71 -6.80 21.64
CA THR A 504 -17.17 -8.05 21.01
C THR A 504 -16.05 -8.87 20.37
N LEU A 505 -14.90 -8.25 20.04
CA LEU A 505 -13.68 -8.98 19.67
C LEU A 505 -13.09 -9.72 20.88
N ASN A 506 -12.98 -9.04 22.02
CA ASN A 506 -12.51 -9.67 23.25
C ASN A 506 -13.44 -10.78 23.74
N VAL A 507 -14.77 -10.62 23.63
CA VAL A 507 -15.72 -11.69 23.94
C VAL A 507 -15.46 -12.94 23.10
N LEU A 508 -15.19 -12.80 21.80
CA LEU A 508 -14.82 -13.95 20.95
C LEU A 508 -13.53 -14.62 21.45
N ASN A 509 -12.49 -13.84 21.70
CA ASN A 509 -11.21 -14.37 22.18
C ASN A 509 -11.40 -15.12 23.51
N THR A 510 -12.23 -14.60 24.41
CA THR A 510 -12.55 -15.24 25.69
C THR A 510 -13.28 -16.56 25.48
N VAL A 511 -14.32 -16.61 24.63
CA VAL A 511 -15.04 -17.85 24.31
C VAL A 511 -14.08 -18.89 23.71
N GLN A 512 -13.25 -18.47 22.76
CA GLN A 512 -12.23 -19.32 22.13
C GLN A 512 -11.23 -19.90 23.14
N ASN A 513 -10.69 -19.05 24.03
CA ASN A 513 -9.75 -19.46 25.06
C ASN A 513 -10.37 -20.41 26.08
N ILE A 514 -11.63 -20.19 26.47
CA ILE A 514 -12.36 -21.10 27.37
C ILE A 514 -12.55 -22.47 26.71
N THR A 515 -13.00 -22.51 25.45
CA THR A 515 -13.17 -23.77 24.71
C THR A 515 -11.86 -24.54 24.59
N ILE A 516 -10.76 -23.85 24.24
CA ILE A 516 -9.42 -24.46 24.16
C ILE A 516 -8.97 -24.97 25.52
N SER A 517 -9.13 -24.18 26.58
CA SER A 517 -8.66 -24.54 27.92
C SER A 517 -9.41 -25.74 28.48
N ILE A 518 -10.73 -25.85 28.26
CA ILE A 518 -11.53 -27.00 28.68
C ILE A 518 -11.09 -28.25 27.91
N GLY A 519 -10.92 -28.15 26.59
CA GLY A 519 -10.46 -29.28 25.76
C GLY A 519 -9.06 -29.75 26.13
N PHE A 520 -8.15 -28.81 26.35
CA PHE A 520 -6.79 -29.07 26.81
C PHE A 520 -6.77 -29.72 28.19
N MET A 521 -7.52 -29.18 29.16
CA MET A 521 -7.63 -29.74 30.50
C MET A 521 -8.15 -31.18 30.49
N ALA A 522 -9.25 -31.44 29.76
CA ALA A 522 -9.82 -32.78 29.66
C ALA A 522 -8.82 -33.79 29.06
N GLY A 523 -8.13 -33.40 27.98
CA GLY A 523 -7.15 -34.26 27.34
C GLY A 523 -5.89 -34.50 28.17
N VAL A 524 -5.40 -33.48 28.89
CA VAL A 524 -4.26 -33.61 29.82
C VAL A 524 -4.62 -34.55 30.98
N LEU A 525 -5.82 -34.44 31.57
CA LEU A 525 -6.27 -35.32 32.64
C LEU A 525 -6.38 -36.79 32.19
N LEU A 526 -6.93 -37.02 30.99
CA LEU A 526 -6.99 -38.36 30.40
C LEU A 526 -5.59 -38.92 30.10
N CYS A 527 -4.73 -38.11 29.48
CA CYS A 527 -3.37 -38.54 29.15
C CYS A 527 -2.53 -38.81 30.40
N ALA A 528 -2.66 -38.00 31.45
CA ALA A 528 -1.98 -38.20 32.71
C ALA A 528 -2.41 -39.53 33.37
N ARG A 529 -3.71 -39.82 33.38
CA ARG A 529 -4.23 -41.10 33.87
C ARG A 529 -3.66 -42.29 33.10
N ASP A 530 -3.67 -42.24 31.77
CA ASP A 530 -3.16 -43.35 30.94
C ASP A 530 -1.63 -43.53 31.03
N VAL A 531 -0.89 -42.47 31.38
CA VAL A 531 0.55 -42.56 31.69
C VAL A 531 0.78 -43.20 33.05
N VAL A 532 -0.04 -42.89 34.06
CA VAL A 532 0.01 -43.54 35.38
C VAL A 532 -0.41 -45.01 35.30
N ASP A 533 -1.39 -45.33 34.45
CA ASP A 533 -1.84 -46.71 34.16
C ASP A 533 -0.85 -47.49 33.26
N GLU A 534 0.34 -46.95 32.95
CA GLU A 534 1.39 -47.53 32.11
C GLU A 534 0.99 -47.89 30.66
N LYS A 535 -0.14 -47.37 30.17
CA LYS A 535 -0.59 -47.56 28.77
C LYS A 535 0.14 -46.64 27.80
N LEU A 536 0.59 -45.49 28.29
CA LEU A 536 1.29 -44.46 27.52
C LEU A 536 2.60 -44.06 28.22
N THR A 537 3.60 -43.64 27.44
CA THR A 537 4.88 -43.18 28.00
C THR A 537 4.85 -41.69 28.35
N VAL A 538 5.81 -41.23 29.17
CA VAL A 538 5.97 -39.81 29.53
C VAL A 538 6.14 -38.92 28.28
N GLY A 539 6.78 -39.42 27.21
CA GLY A 539 6.88 -38.69 25.94
C GLY A 539 5.53 -38.50 25.22
N HIS A 540 4.56 -39.41 25.38
CA HIS A 540 3.22 -39.22 24.81
C HIS A 540 2.47 -38.06 25.45
N PHE A 541 2.71 -37.80 26.75
CA PHE A 541 2.15 -36.65 27.44
C PHE A 541 2.65 -35.32 26.84
N VAL A 542 3.96 -35.21 26.61
CA VAL A 542 4.56 -34.01 25.99
C VAL A 542 4.09 -33.85 24.54
N LEU A 543 3.95 -34.96 23.79
CA LEU A 543 3.38 -34.94 22.45
C LEU A 543 1.96 -34.38 22.45
N PHE A 544 1.10 -34.88 23.34
CA PHE A 544 -0.28 -34.41 23.45
C PHE A 544 -0.30 -32.90 23.70
N CYS A 545 0.42 -32.43 24.72
CA CYS A 545 0.48 -31.02 25.07
C CYS A 545 0.96 -30.13 23.90
N THR A 546 2.03 -30.55 23.21
CA THR A 546 2.65 -29.75 22.16
C THR A 546 1.86 -29.77 20.85
N TYR A 547 1.30 -30.92 20.48
CA TYR A 547 0.56 -31.05 19.23
C TYR A 547 -0.81 -30.35 19.31
N ILE A 548 -1.49 -30.39 20.47
CA ILE A 548 -2.76 -29.69 20.67
C ILE A 548 -2.60 -28.17 20.52
N ILE A 549 -1.58 -27.58 21.14
CA ILE A 549 -1.27 -26.14 20.99
C ILE A 549 -0.98 -25.81 19.51
N GLN A 550 -0.24 -26.67 18.81
CA GLN A 550 0.06 -26.50 17.41
C GLN A 550 -1.18 -26.56 16.51
N LEU A 551 -2.14 -27.44 16.80
CA LEU A 551 -3.41 -27.52 16.08
C LEU A 551 -4.28 -26.28 16.33
N TYR A 552 -4.33 -25.75 17.55
CA TYR A 552 -5.16 -24.58 17.87
C TYR A 552 -4.62 -23.25 17.31
N SER A 553 -3.30 -23.10 17.18
CA SER A 553 -2.68 -21.86 16.72
C SER A 553 -3.29 -21.28 15.42
N PRO A 554 -3.39 -22.03 14.30
CA PRO A 554 -4.01 -21.50 13.07
C PRO A 554 -5.53 -21.27 13.18
N LEU A 555 -6.22 -22.01 14.06
CA LEU A 555 -7.65 -21.84 14.30
C LEU A 555 -7.99 -20.50 15.01
N SER A 556 -7.08 -19.95 15.81
CA SER A 556 -7.25 -18.62 16.46
C SER A 556 -7.51 -17.49 15.45
N ILE A 557 -6.81 -17.52 14.31
CA ILE A 557 -6.89 -16.49 13.27
C ILE A 557 -7.97 -16.83 12.22
N PHE A 558 -8.53 -18.05 12.25
CA PHE A 558 -9.51 -18.51 11.25
C PHE A 558 -10.73 -17.58 11.13
N GLY A 559 -11.28 -17.08 12.23
CA GLY A 559 -12.40 -16.13 12.21
C GLY A 559 -12.07 -14.81 11.51
N THR A 560 -10.80 -14.41 11.49
CA THR A 560 -10.32 -13.27 10.70
C THR A 560 -10.22 -13.63 9.22
N TYR A 561 -9.63 -14.76 8.85
CA TYR A 561 -9.56 -15.20 7.45
C TYR A 561 -10.94 -15.43 6.83
N TYR A 562 -11.90 -15.99 7.58
CA TYR A 562 -13.27 -16.16 7.13
C TYR A 562 -13.91 -14.83 6.72
N ARG A 563 -13.76 -13.79 7.55
CA ARG A 563 -14.27 -12.45 7.23
C ARG A 563 -13.54 -11.82 6.05
N LEU A 564 -12.21 -11.92 6.03
CA LEU A 564 -11.40 -11.38 4.93
C LEU A 564 -11.78 -12.04 3.60
N LEU A 565 -12.08 -13.34 3.60
CA LEU A 565 -12.64 -14.02 2.44
C LEU A 565 -14.00 -13.47 2.05
N GLN A 566 -14.94 -13.30 2.99
CA GLN A 566 -16.26 -12.74 2.69
C GLN A 566 -16.17 -11.37 2.02
N THR A 567 -15.36 -10.46 2.58
CA THR A 567 -15.10 -9.13 2.01
C THR A 567 -14.48 -9.25 0.62
N SER A 568 -13.46 -10.09 0.47
CA SER A 568 -12.79 -10.26 -0.81
C SER A 568 -13.73 -10.83 -1.88
N PHE A 569 -14.65 -11.71 -1.51
CA PHE A 569 -15.65 -12.23 -2.44
C PHE A 569 -16.63 -11.14 -2.91
N ILE A 570 -17.02 -10.21 -2.05
CA ILE A 570 -17.89 -9.08 -2.41
C ILE A 570 -17.17 -8.13 -3.36
N ASP A 571 -15.93 -7.76 -3.05
CA ASP A 571 -15.14 -6.86 -3.90
C ASP A 571 -14.87 -7.49 -5.27
N MET A 572 -14.58 -8.79 -5.30
CA MET A 572 -14.44 -9.57 -6.53
C MET A 572 -15.76 -9.61 -7.33
N GLU A 573 -16.91 -9.73 -6.66
CA GLU A 573 -18.22 -9.71 -7.30
C GLU A 573 -18.52 -8.36 -7.96
N ASN A 574 -18.30 -7.24 -7.27
CA ASN A 574 -18.41 -5.89 -7.83
C ASN A 574 -17.49 -5.70 -9.05
N MET A 575 -16.28 -6.24 -8.98
CA MET A 575 -15.32 -6.19 -10.09
C MET A 575 -15.77 -7.05 -11.28
N PHE A 576 -16.39 -8.21 -11.05
CA PHE A 576 -16.95 -9.02 -12.13
C PHE A 576 -18.18 -8.38 -12.74
N GLU A 577 -19.05 -7.75 -11.95
CA GLU A 577 -20.18 -6.97 -12.49
C GLU A 577 -19.69 -5.82 -13.38
N LEU A 578 -18.55 -5.21 -13.02
CA LEU A 578 -17.89 -4.22 -13.87
C LEU A 578 -17.39 -4.85 -15.18
N LEU A 579 -16.75 -6.02 -15.14
CA LEU A 579 -16.22 -6.72 -16.32
C LEU A 579 -17.30 -7.30 -17.22
N GLU A 580 -18.45 -7.68 -16.66
CA GLU A 580 -19.62 -8.19 -17.37
C GLU A 580 -20.40 -7.06 -18.05
N LYS A 581 -20.09 -5.77 -17.78
CA LYS A 581 -20.79 -4.65 -18.39
C LYS A 581 -20.41 -4.51 -19.86
N GLU A 582 -21.37 -4.70 -20.74
CA GLU A 582 -21.16 -4.52 -22.18
C GLU A 582 -21.05 -3.04 -22.55
N SER A 583 -20.26 -2.76 -23.60
CA SER A 583 -20.18 -1.41 -24.16
C SER A 583 -21.40 -1.14 -25.04
N GLU A 584 -22.09 -0.03 -24.78
CA GLU A 584 -23.26 0.39 -25.58
C GLU A 584 -22.90 0.67 -27.05
N VAL A 585 -21.65 1.09 -27.32
CA VAL A 585 -21.16 1.42 -28.66
C VAL A 585 -19.98 0.53 -28.98
N ALA A 586 -20.26 -0.61 -29.62
CA ALA A 586 -19.25 -1.56 -30.09
C ALA A 586 -19.06 -1.47 -31.62
N ASP A 587 -17.85 -1.81 -32.07
CA ASP A 587 -17.59 -2.02 -33.49
C ASP A 587 -18.30 -3.29 -33.96
N ALA A 588 -18.86 -3.25 -35.18
CA ALA A 588 -19.42 -4.44 -35.79
C ALA A 588 -18.31 -5.51 -35.99
N PRO A 589 -18.64 -6.81 -35.93
CA PRO A 589 -17.65 -7.85 -36.18
C PRO A 589 -17.05 -7.68 -37.58
N ASN A 590 -15.72 -7.53 -37.66
CA ASN A 590 -14.96 -7.23 -38.89
C ASN A 590 -15.27 -5.86 -39.55
N ALA A 591 -15.61 -4.83 -38.75
CA ALA A 591 -15.76 -3.47 -39.26
C ALA A 591 -14.49 -2.99 -40.02
N PRO A 592 -14.61 -2.48 -41.25
CA PRO A 592 -13.48 -1.91 -41.99
C PRO A 592 -13.01 -0.58 -41.38
N ALA A 593 -11.76 -0.21 -41.66
CA ALA A 593 -11.27 1.13 -41.34
C ALA A 593 -11.95 2.17 -42.25
N LEU A 594 -12.26 3.34 -41.69
CA LEU A 594 -12.80 4.49 -42.43
C LEU A 594 -11.76 5.00 -43.44
N ILE A 595 -12.18 5.13 -44.71
CA ILE A 595 -11.33 5.65 -45.78
C ILE A 595 -11.76 7.08 -46.10
N ILE A 596 -10.84 8.03 -45.97
CA ILE A 596 -11.12 9.44 -46.25
C ILE A 596 -10.58 9.80 -47.63
N LYS A 597 -11.45 10.35 -48.48
CA LYS A 597 -11.14 10.87 -49.81
C LYS A 597 -11.28 12.38 -49.82
N GLU A 598 -12.48 12.86 -49.49
CA GLU A 598 -12.85 14.27 -49.58
C GLU A 598 -13.15 14.86 -48.20
N SER A 599 -13.41 14.05 -47.18
CA SER A 599 -13.78 14.45 -45.82
C SER A 599 -15.10 15.22 -45.70
N ALA A 600 -16.09 14.90 -46.56
CA ALA A 600 -17.45 15.44 -46.45
C ALA A 600 -18.21 14.71 -45.33
N VAL A 601 -18.98 15.45 -44.53
CA VAL A 601 -19.80 14.91 -43.42
C VAL A 601 -21.27 15.14 -43.73
N GLU A 602 -22.11 14.11 -43.58
CA GLU A 602 -23.54 14.21 -43.83
C GLU A 602 -24.36 13.59 -42.69
N PHE A 603 -25.32 14.35 -42.17
CA PHE A 603 -26.35 13.89 -41.24
C PHE A 603 -27.63 13.67 -42.04
N LYS A 604 -28.18 12.45 -42.00
CA LYS A 604 -29.44 12.08 -42.69
C LYS A 604 -30.50 11.67 -41.68
N ASN A 605 -31.50 12.55 -41.52
CA ASN A 605 -32.70 12.36 -40.71
C ASN A 605 -32.39 11.88 -39.29
N VAL A 606 -31.34 12.44 -38.67
CA VAL A 606 -30.82 11.94 -37.41
C VAL A 606 -31.77 12.27 -36.27
N CYS A 607 -32.18 11.25 -35.52
CA CYS A 607 -32.92 11.38 -34.27
C CYS A 607 -32.10 10.77 -33.12
N PHE A 608 -32.07 11.47 -31.98
CA PHE A 608 -31.34 10.98 -30.81
C PHE A 608 -31.91 11.48 -29.47
N SER A 609 -31.87 10.59 -28.49
CA SER A 609 -32.21 10.87 -27.10
C SER A 609 -31.24 10.16 -26.14
N TYR A 610 -30.75 10.85 -25.09
CA TYR A 610 -29.95 10.19 -24.04
C TYR A 610 -30.80 9.23 -23.19
N ASN A 611 -32.06 9.62 -22.98
CA ASN A 611 -33.11 8.85 -22.34
C ASN A 611 -34.34 8.85 -23.26
N PRO A 612 -35.04 7.72 -23.43
CA PRO A 612 -36.16 7.60 -24.37
C PRO A 612 -37.25 8.66 -24.17
N GLU A 613 -37.46 9.09 -22.93
CA GLU A 613 -38.52 10.05 -22.55
C GLU A 613 -38.28 11.48 -23.06
N ARG A 614 -37.05 11.86 -23.40
CA ARG A 614 -36.71 13.23 -23.79
C ARG A 614 -35.87 13.25 -25.08
N PRO A 615 -36.49 13.38 -26.27
CA PRO A 615 -35.76 13.56 -27.52
C PRO A 615 -35.02 14.90 -27.52
N ILE A 616 -33.75 14.88 -27.92
CA ILE A 616 -32.89 16.07 -27.96
C ILE A 616 -32.62 16.49 -29.39
N ILE A 617 -32.36 15.53 -30.27
CA ILE A 617 -32.20 15.77 -31.71
C ILE A 617 -33.39 15.14 -32.41
N LYS A 618 -34.11 15.94 -33.19
CA LYS A 618 -35.33 15.54 -33.90
C LYS A 618 -35.10 15.76 -35.39
N ASN A 619 -34.99 14.67 -36.15
CA ASN A 619 -34.93 14.69 -37.62
C ASN A 619 -33.96 15.75 -38.22
N VAL A 620 -32.71 15.77 -37.74
CA VAL A 620 -31.71 16.73 -38.21
C VAL A 620 -30.99 16.22 -39.45
N SER A 621 -31.01 17.03 -40.51
CA SER A 621 -30.38 16.73 -41.80
C SER A 621 -29.58 17.91 -42.33
N PHE A 622 -28.26 17.72 -42.52
CA PHE A 622 -27.37 18.71 -43.12
C PHE A 622 -26.09 18.05 -43.65
N LYS A 623 -25.37 18.76 -44.53
CA LYS A 623 -24.11 18.30 -45.11
C LYS A 623 -23.03 19.37 -44.93
N ILE A 624 -21.84 18.95 -44.52
CA ILE A 624 -20.63 19.77 -44.49
C ILE A 624 -19.78 19.36 -45.69
N PRO A 625 -19.71 20.19 -46.75
CA PRO A 625 -18.89 19.90 -47.91
C PRO A 625 -17.40 19.87 -47.56
N SER A 626 -16.63 19.13 -48.37
CA SER A 626 -15.16 19.07 -48.25
C SER A 626 -14.53 20.46 -48.21
N GLY A 627 -13.67 20.70 -47.20
CA GLY A 627 -12.89 21.93 -47.09
C GLY A 627 -13.70 23.20 -46.76
N GLN A 628 -15.00 23.07 -46.51
CA GLN A 628 -15.85 24.19 -46.12
C GLN A 628 -16.03 24.27 -44.60
N THR A 629 -16.32 25.50 -44.14
CA THR A 629 -16.61 25.79 -42.74
C THR A 629 -18.10 25.98 -42.55
N VAL A 630 -18.72 25.09 -41.79
CA VAL A 630 -20.14 25.19 -41.40
C VAL A 630 -20.22 25.52 -39.91
N ALA A 631 -21.03 26.53 -39.58
CA ALA A 631 -21.27 26.93 -38.21
C ALA A 631 -22.61 26.40 -37.69
N LEU A 632 -22.64 25.94 -36.45
CA LEU A 632 -23.84 25.51 -35.74
C LEU A 632 -24.10 26.44 -34.56
N VAL A 633 -25.27 27.08 -34.56
CA VAL A 633 -25.70 28.03 -33.53
C VAL A 633 -27.05 27.69 -32.96
N GLY A 634 -27.34 28.20 -31.78
CA GLY A 634 -28.64 28.00 -31.14
C GLY A 634 -28.58 28.31 -29.66
N GLU A 635 -29.74 28.36 -29.03
CA GLU A 635 -29.89 28.62 -27.60
C GLU A 635 -29.21 27.54 -26.73
N SER A 636 -28.97 27.86 -25.45
CA SER A 636 -28.46 26.86 -24.51
C SER A 636 -29.44 25.69 -24.41
N GLY A 637 -28.93 24.46 -24.49
CA GLY A 637 -29.76 23.25 -24.49
C GLY A 637 -30.40 22.86 -25.84
N SER A 638 -30.12 23.57 -26.94
CA SER A 638 -30.68 23.22 -28.27
C SER A 638 -30.16 21.91 -28.88
N GLY A 639 -29.10 21.30 -28.31
CA GLY A 639 -28.55 20.01 -28.76
C GLY A 639 -27.18 20.10 -29.45
N LYS A 640 -26.52 21.27 -29.49
CA LYS A 640 -25.24 21.49 -30.19
C LYS A 640 -24.13 20.51 -29.79
N SER A 641 -23.82 20.40 -28.49
CA SER A 641 -22.79 19.48 -27.99
C SER A 641 -23.16 18.00 -28.23
N THR A 642 -24.45 17.68 -28.37
CA THR A 642 -24.92 16.34 -28.70
C THR A 642 -24.55 15.97 -30.14
N ILE A 643 -24.65 16.91 -31.10
CA ILE A 643 -24.20 16.70 -32.50
C ILE A 643 -22.71 16.36 -32.53
N VAL A 644 -21.88 17.11 -31.79
CA VAL A 644 -20.44 16.84 -31.68
C VAL A 644 -20.18 15.44 -31.11
N ARG A 645 -20.92 15.05 -30.05
CA ARG A 645 -20.78 13.73 -29.43
C ARG A 645 -21.22 12.58 -30.35
N LEU A 646 -22.25 12.79 -31.16
CA LEU A 646 -22.71 11.83 -32.17
C LEU A 646 -21.70 11.67 -33.30
N LEU A 647 -21.08 12.76 -33.76
CA LEU A 647 -20.05 12.71 -34.80
C LEU A 647 -18.81 11.91 -34.35
N PHE A 648 -18.40 12.04 -33.08
CA PHE A 648 -17.35 11.19 -32.48
C PHE A 648 -17.79 9.76 -32.16
N ARG A 649 -19.06 9.43 -32.41
CA ARG A 649 -19.71 8.17 -32.06
C ARG A 649 -19.49 7.81 -30.59
N PHE A 650 -19.70 8.76 -29.68
CA PHE A 650 -19.83 8.47 -28.25
C PHE A 650 -21.18 7.85 -27.92
N TYR A 651 -22.16 8.07 -28.78
CA TYR A 651 -23.50 7.50 -28.76
C TYR A 651 -23.86 7.10 -30.19
N ASP A 652 -24.60 6.01 -30.34
CA ASP A 652 -25.24 5.68 -31.62
C ASP A 652 -26.56 6.45 -31.75
N VAL A 653 -26.94 6.77 -32.98
CA VAL A 653 -28.22 7.43 -33.31
C VAL A 653 -29.39 6.48 -33.09
N THR A 654 -30.55 7.01 -32.70
CA THR A 654 -31.79 6.23 -32.51
C THR A 654 -32.44 5.92 -33.85
N ASP A 655 -32.48 6.90 -34.74
CA ASP A 655 -32.97 6.79 -36.12
C ASP A 655 -32.14 7.69 -37.04
N GLY A 656 -32.12 7.38 -38.33
CA GLY A 656 -31.27 8.03 -39.34
C GLY A 656 -29.83 7.52 -39.34
N GLU A 657 -28.95 8.25 -40.02
CA GLU A 657 -27.54 7.89 -40.13
C GLU A 657 -26.61 9.10 -40.27
N ILE A 658 -25.34 8.90 -39.88
CA ILE A 658 -24.26 9.88 -40.06
C ILE A 658 -23.22 9.24 -40.98
N LEU A 659 -22.89 9.94 -42.04
CA LEU A 659 -21.98 9.49 -43.08
C LEU A 659 -20.73 10.39 -43.13
N ILE A 660 -19.57 9.79 -43.36
CA ILE A 660 -18.34 10.48 -43.73
C ILE A 660 -17.87 9.90 -45.05
N ASP A 661 -17.75 10.71 -46.10
CA ASP A 661 -17.46 10.26 -47.48
C ASP A 661 -18.32 9.05 -47.90
N ASP A 662 -19.64 9.19 -47.71
CA ASP A 662 -20.68 8.18 -47.99
C ASP A 662 -20.56 6.86 -47.20
N GLN A 663 -19.67 6.79 -46.19
CA GLN A 663 -19.54 5.65 -45.28
C GLN A 663 -20.23 5.93 -43.96
N ASN A 664 -21.14 5.03 -43.55
CA ASN A 664 -21.81 5.13 -42.25
C ASN A 664 -20.84 4.93 -41.09
N ILE A 665 -20.79 5.87 -40.14
CA ILE A 665 -19.88 5.81 -39.00
C ILE A 665 -20.12 4.60 -38.09
N LYS A 666 -21.31 3.98 -38.16
CA LYS A 666 -21.68 2.79 -37.40
C LYS A 666 -21.02 1.52 -37.94
N SER A 667 -20.72 1.46 -39.24
CA SER A 667 -20.17 0.26 -39.89
C SER A 667 -18.64 0.21 -39.88
N VAL A 668 -17.96 1.32 -39.59
CA VAL A 668 -16.49 1.41 -39.55
C VAL A 668 -15.92 1.25 -38.14
N THR A 669 -14.60 1.01 -38.04
CA THR A 669 -13.93 0.96 -36.72
C THR A 669 -13.91 2.33 -36.03
N GLN A 670 -14.17 2.35 -34.73
CA GLN A 670 -14.10 3.58 -33.93
C GLN A 670 -12.71 4.21 -33.93
N ALA A 671 -11.65 3.39 -33.97
CA ALA A 671 -10.28 3.88 -33.99
C ALA A 671 -9.99 4.75 -35.23
N SER A 672 -10.32 4.25 -36.43
CA SER A 672 -10.14 5.01 -37.67
C SER A 672 -11.00 6.28 -37.72
N LEU A 673 -12.26 6.19 -37.26
CA LEU A 673 -13.17 7.33 -37.19
C LEU A 673 -12.59 8.44 -36.30
N ARG A 674 -12.21 8.10 -35.06
CA ARG A 674 -11.69 9.10 -34.11
C ARG A 674 -10.31 9.60 -34.51
N GLN A 675 -9.50 8.83 -35.22
CA GLN A 675 -8.22 9.31 -35.77
C GLN A 675 -8.43 10.44 -36.77
N SER A 676 -9.48 10.36 -37.59
CA SER A 676 -9.80 11.39 -38.58
C SER A 676 -10.48 12.66 -38.07
N LEU A 677 -10.98 12.65 -36.83
CA LEU A 677 -11.71 13.77 -36.25
C LEU A 677 -10.82 14.55 -35.26
N GLY A 678 -10.75 15.86 -35.43
CA GLY A 678 -10.14 16.80 -34.49
C GLY A 678 -11.17 17.53 -33.65
N VAL A 679 -10.87 17.79 -32.38
CA VAL A 679 -11.73 18.63 -31.56
C VAL A 679 -10.92 19.57 -30.69
N VAL A 680 -11.34 20.84 -30.66
CA VAL A 680 -10.95 21.82 -29.65
C VAL A 680 -12.18 22.04 -28.77
N PRO A 681 -12.22 21.40 -27.57
CA PRO A 681 -13.38 21.49 -26.69
C PRO A 681 -13.42 22.84 -25.97
N GLN A 682 -14.60 23.18 -25.43
CA GLN A 682 -14.81 24.36 -24.58
C GLN A 682 -13.94 24.30 -23.32
N ASP A 683 -14.11 23.22 -22.54
CA ASP A 683 -13.33 22.98 -21.33
C ASP A 683 -12.10 22.11 -21.66
N THR A 684 -10.95 22.77 -21.72
CA THR A 684 -9.69 22.11 -22.02
C THR A 684 -9.06 21.53 -20.75
N VAL A 685 -9.11 20.20 -20.65
CA VAL A 685 -8.48 19.46 -19.55
C VAL A 685 -7.04 19.12 -19.91
N LEU A 686 -6.14 19.38 -18.97
CA LEU A 686 -4.74 18.99 -19.03
C LEU A 686 -4.51 17.81 -18.10
N PHE A 687 -3.70 16.86 -18.55
CA PHE A 687 -3.18 15.82 -17.67
C PHE A 687 -2.22 16.46 -16.65
N ASN A 688 -2.17 15.88 -15.46
CA ASN A 688 -1.23 16.24 -14.39
C ASN A 688 0.18 15.75 -14.75
N ASP A 689 0.76 16.34 -15.79
CA ASP A 689 2.03 15.96 -16.40
C ASP A 689 2.66 17.19 -17.08
N THR A 690 3.74 17.02 -17.83
CA THR A 690 4.45 18.12 -18.52
C THR A 690 3.62 18.74 -19.64
N ILE A 691 3.96 19.97 -20.03
CA ILE A 691 3.39 20.61 -21.23
C ILE A 691 3.74 19.77 -22.47
N TYR A 692 4.98 19.26 -22.55
CA TYR A 692 5.41 18.32 -23.58
C TYR A 692 4.43 17.15 -23.73
N TYR A 693 4.15 16.43 -22.64
CA TYR A 693 3.25 15.28 -22.64
C TYR A 693 1.84 15.67 -23.11
N ASN A 694 1.34 16.82 -22.65
CA ASN A 694 0.02 17.31 -23.01
C ASN A 694 -0.12 17.65 -24.51
N ILE A 695 0.94 18.12 -25.18
CA ILE A 695 0.94 18.37 -26.63
C ILE A 695 1.16 17.06 -27.39
N HIS A 696 2.16 16.26 -26.99
CA HIS A 696 2.49 14.95 -27.60
C HIS A 696 1.32 13.97 -27.60
N TYR A 697 0.39 14.11 -26.65
CA TYR A 697 -0.86 13.35 -26.59
C TYR A 697 -1.69 13.39 -27.89
N GLY A 698 -1.53 14.44 -28.72
CA GLY A 698 -2.22 14.54 -30.01
C GLY A 698 -1.83 13.45 -31.02
N ARG A 699 -0.55 13.05 -31.01
CA ARG A 699 -0.01 11.99 -31.87
C ARG A 699 1.26 11.41 -31.24
N GLN A 700 1.15 10.18 -30.73
CA GLN A 700 2.24 9.51 -30.01
C GLN A 700 3.49 9.22 -30.86
N SER A 701 3.36 9.18 -32.19
CA SER A 701 4.48 8.97 -33.12
C SER A 701 5.19 10.27 -33.54
N ALA A 702 4.80 11.43 -32.99
CA ALA A 702 5.40 12.71 -33.33
C ALA A 702 6.82 12.87 -32.75
N SER A 703 7.67 13.56 -33.50
CA SER A 703 9.02 13.93 -33.07
C SER A 703 9.01 15.18 -32.18
N GLU A 704 10.11 15.47 -31.46
CA GLU A 704 10.23 16.70 -30.67
C GLU A 704 10.13 17.96 -31.55
N SER A 705 10.68 17.94 -32.76
CA SER A 705 10.57 19.06 -33.69
C SER A 705 9.13 19.31 -34.14
N ASP A 706 8.33 18.26 -34.33
CA ASP A 706 6.90 18.42 -34.67
C ASP A 706 6.16 19.15 -33.54
N ILE A 707 6.51 18.87 -32.28
CA ILE A 707 5.89 19.47 -31.09
C ILE A 707 6.21 20.97 -31.01
N GLU A 708 7.44 21.35 -31.29
CA GLU A 708 7.85 22.76 -31.34
C GLU A 708 7.13 23.49 -32.48
N GLU A 709 7.07 22.89 -33.67
CA GLU A 709 6.40 23.48 -34.83
C GLU A 709 4.91 23.73 -34.57
N VAL A 710 4.19 22.77 -33.98
CA VAL A 710 2.78 22.97 -33.64
C VAL A 710 2.58 23.95 -32.48
N ALA A 711 3.53 24.04 -31.55
CA ALA A 711 3.48 25.01 -30.46
C ALA A 711 3.70 26.45 -30.97
N VAL A 712 4.53 26.62 -32.00
CA VAL A 712 4.69 27.90 -32.71
C VAL A 712 3.42 28.22 -33.49
N ALA A 713 2.86 27.25 -34.22
CA ALA A 713 1.63 27.43 -34.98
C ALA A 713 0.40 27.73 -34.10
N ALA A 714 0.36 27.21 -32.87
CA ALA A 714 -0.66 27.54 -31.86
C ALA A 714 -0.34 28.81 -31.03
N ASP A 715 0.78 29.47 -31.31
CA ASP A 715 1.23 30.69 -30.64
C ASP A 715 1.31 30.52 -29.10
N ILE A 716 1.87 29.38 -28.66
CA ILE A 716 2.14 29.07 -27.23
C ILE A 716 3.62 28.86 -26.94
N HIS A 717 4.44 28.61 -27.97
CA HIS A 717 5.88 28.32 -27.84
C HIS A 717 6.65 29.35 -26.99
N ARG A 718 6.45 30.66 -27.23
CA ARG A 718 7.14 31.72 -26.47
C ARG A 718 6.79 31.69 -24.98
N CYS A 719 5.50 31.56 -24.67
CA CYS A 719 5.02 31.42 -23.30
C CYS A 719 5.61 30.19 -22.60
N ILE A 720 5.76 29.07 -23.33
CA ILE A 720 6.41 27.87 -22.80
C ILE A 720 7.88 28.15 -22.44
N LEU A 721 8.62 28.83 -23.32
CA LEU A 721 10.02 29.18 -23.07
C LEU A 721 10.23 30.16 -21.91
N ASP A 722 9.23 30.99 -21.61
CA ASP A 722 9.26 31.90 -20.46
C ASP A 722 9.14 31.14 -19.12
N PHE A 723 8.64 29.90 -19.13
CA PHE A 723 8.59 29.08 -17.92
C PHE A 723 9.99 28.54 -17.54
N PRO A 724 10.34 28.47 -16.24
CA PRO A 724 11.67 28.05 -15.79
C PRO A 724 12.12 26.67 -16.29
N LYS A 725 11.19 25.78 -16.64
CA LYS A 725 11.46 24.42 -17.15
C LYS A 725 11.05 24.22 -18.61
N GLY A 726 10.64 25.28 -19.32
CA GLY A 726 10.20 25.14 -20.70
C GLY A 726 9.07 24.12 -20.85
N TYR A 727 9.23 23.22 -21.82
CA TYR A 727 8.31 22.11 -22.11
C TYR A 727 8.20 21.07 -20.98
N GLU A 728 9.20 20.95 -20.10
CA GLU A 728 9.21 20.08 -18.93
C GLU A 728 8.47 20.66 -17.71
N THR A 729 7.82 21.81 -17.90
CA THR A 729 6.96 22.41 -16.87
C THR A 729 5.74 21.51 -16.62
N VAL A 730 5.58 21.05 -15.38
CA VAL A 730 4.43 20.24 -14.96
C VAL A 730 3.21 21.13 -14.80
N VAL A 731 2.11 20.76 -15.45
CA VAL A 731 0.82 21.47 -15.43
C VAL A 731 -0.29 20.57 -14.88
N GLY A 732 -1.49 21.13 -14.69
CA GLY A 732 -2.66 20.43 -14.16
C GLY A 732 -3.11 20.96 -12.80
N GLU A 733 -3.82 20.16 -12.01
CA GLU A 733 -4.36 20.53 -10.69
C GLU A 733 -3.27 20.80 -9.64
N ARG A 734 -2.15 20.08 -9.73
CA ARG A 734 -1.01 20.17 -8.79
C ARG A 734 0.22 20.84 -9.39
N GLY A 735 0.17 21.21 -10.67
CA GLY A 735 1.27 21.86 -11.40
C GLY A 735 1.09 23.37 -11.53
N LEU A 736 1.85 23.98 -12.44
CA LEU A 736 1.63 25.36 -12.84
C LEU A 736 0.21 25.51 -13.42
N LYS A 737 -0.55 26.46 -12.89
CA LYS A 737 -1.88 26.78 -13.41
C LYS A 737 -1.74 27.68 -14.64
N LEU A 738 -1.93 27.10 -15.82
CA LEU A 738 -2.06 27.85 -17.06
C LEU A 738 -3.35 28.70 -17.06
N SER A 739 -3.29 29.88 -17.68
CA SER A 739 -4.46 30.71 -17.94
C SER A 739 -5.45 30.00 -18.87
N GLY A 740 -6.71 30.46 -18.92
CA GLY A 740 -7.72 29.86 -19.81
C GLY A 740 -7.28 29.85 -21.29
N GLY A 741 -6.68 30.97 -21.74
CA GLY A 741 -6.13 31.09 -23.09
C GLY A 741 -4.95 30.16 -23.36
N GLU A 742 -4.03 30.02 -22.41
CA GLU A 742 -2.91 29.09 -22.53
C GLU A 742 -3.35 27.64 -22.61
N LYS A 743 -4.28 27.20 -21.74
CA LYS A 743 -4.84 25.83 -21.79
C LYS A 743 -5.46 25.54 -23.14
N GLN A 744 -6.16 26.52 -23.70
CA GLN A 744 -6.78 26.39 -24.99
C GLN A 744 -5.78 26.34 -26.14
N ARG A 745 -4.72 27.14 -26.11
CA ARG A 745 -3.62 27.04 -27.10
C ARG A 745 -2.92 25.69 -27.03
N VAL A 746 -2.76 25.09 -25.84
CA VAL A 746 -2.27 23.71 -25.70
C VAL A 746 -3.23 22.71 -26.35
N ALA A 747 -4.55 22.88 -26.21
CA ALA A 747 -5.52 22.04 -26.91
C ALA A 747 -5.50 22.22 -28.44
N ILE A 748 -5.27 23.45 -28.91
CA ILE A 748 -5.08 23.74 -30.34
C ILE A 748 -3.80 23.06 -30.85
N ALA A 749 -2.68 23.18 -30.13
CA ALA A 749 -1.43 22.49 -30.47
C ALA A 749 -1.62 20.97 -30.53
N ARG A 750 -2.36 20.38 -29.56
CA ARG A 750 -2.72 18.95 -29.55
C ARG A 750 -3.52 18.55 -30.79
N ASN A 751 -4.49 19.37 -31.19
CA ASN A 751 -5.29 19.12 -32.39
C ASN A 751 -4.49 19.30 -33.69
N LEU A 752 -3.58 20.27 -33.72
CA LEU A 752 -2.65 20.49 -34.82
C LEU A 752 -1.71 19.30 -35.03
N LEU A 753 -1.13 18.78 -33.93
CA LEU A 753 -0.23 17.64 -33.98
C LEU A 753 -0.93 16.38 -34.51
N LYS A 754 -2.22 16.23 -34.19
CA LYS A 754 -3.06 15.16 -34.72
C LYS A 754 -3.30 15.29 -36.23
N ASN A 755 -3.29 16.52 -36.76
CA ASN A 755 -3.56 16.87 -38.16
C ASN A 755 -4.78 16.17 -38.78
N PRO A 756 -5.98 16.32 -38.20
CA PRO A 756 -7.18 15.64 -38.69
C PRO A 756 -7.79 16.36 -39.92
N PRO A 757 -8.32 15.60 -40.91
CA PRO A 757 -9.00 16.18 -42.07
C PRO A 757 -10.31 16.89 -41.72
N ILE A 758 -11.01 16.42 -40.68
CA ILE A 758 -12.26 17.02 -40.19
C ILE A 758 -11.98 17.64 -38.82
N MET A 759 -12.24 18.93 -38.66
CA MET A 759 -11.99 19.67 -37.44
C MET A 759 -13.28 20.18 -36.81
N ILE A 760 -13.40 20.05 -35.51
CA ILE A 760 -14.55 20.52 -34.74
C ILE A 760 -14.06 21.55 -33.71
N LEU A 761 -14.65 22.74 -33.73
CA LEU A 761 -14.37 23.81 -32.77
C LEU A 761 -15.61 23.99 -31.89
N ASP A 762 -15.56 23.50 -30.65
CA ASP A 762 -16.70 23.53 -29.73
C ASP A 762 -16.56 24.67 -28.71
N GLU A 763 -17.25 25.79 -28.97
CA GLU A 763 -17.25 27.00 -28.14
C GLU A 763 -15.85 27.47 -27.71
N ALA A 764 -14.87 27.26 -28.59
CA ALA A 764 -13.47 27.40 -28.25
C ALA A 764 -13.18 28.73 -27.54
N THR A 765 -13.64 29.88 -28.04
CA THR A 765 -13.26 31.19 -27.47
C THR A 765 -14.15 31.72 -26.34
N SER A 766 -15.12 30.94 -25.87
CA SER A 766 -16.17 31.42 -24.95
C SER A 766 -15.66 31.88 -23.58
N ALA A 767 -14.58 31.27 -23.08
CA ALA A 767 -14.01 31.52 -21.74
C ALA A 767 -12.88 32.57 -21.73
N LEU A 768 -12.66 33.30 -22.83
CA LEU A 768 -11.51 34.18 -23.00
C LEU A 768 -11.89 35.67 -22.98
N ASP A 769 -10.92 36.49 -22.57
CA ASP A 769 -10.94 37.94 -22.76
C ASP A 769 -10.87 38.31 -24.25
N THR A 770 -11.37 39.48 -24.59
CA THR A 770 -11.55 39.92 -26.00
C THR A 770 -10.24 40.00 -26.79
N ALA A 771 -9.11 40.32 -26.15
CA ALA A 771 -7.82 40.42 -26.83
C ALA A 771 -7.26 39.02 -27.13
N THR A 772 -7.28 38.12 -26.15
CA THR A 772 -6.89 36.72 -26.33
C THR A 772 -7.80 35.99 -27.31
N GLU A 773 -9.10 36.26 -27.28
CA GLU A 773 -10.08 35.71 -28.23
C GLU A 773 -9.71 36.05 -29.68
N ARG A 774 -9.42 37.32 -29.99
CA ARG A 774 -9.07 37.73 -31.36
C ARG A 774 -7.82 37.02 -31.87
N ASN A 775 -6.81 36.88 -31.03
CA ASN A 775 -5.55 36.20 -31.39
C ASN A 775 -5.77 34.70 -31.63
N ILE A 776 -6.58 34.06 -30.78
CA ILE A 776 -6.91 32.64 -30.92
C ILE A 776 -7.82 32.39 -32.14
N GLN A 777 -8.79 33.28 -32.40
CA GLN A 777 -9.61 33.27 -33.62
C GLN A 777 -8.76 33.34 -34.89
N ALA A 778 -7.80 34.25 -34.96
CA ALA A 778 -6.90 34.35 -36.12
C ALA A 778 -6.12 33.05 -36.35
N SER A 779 -5.64 32.42 -35.28
CA SER A 779 -4.96 31.13 -35.34
C SER A 779 -5.91 30.02 -35.80
N LEU A 780 -7.09 29.91 -35.22
CA LEU A 780 -8.11 28.91 -35.60
C LEU A 780 -8.54 29.04 -37.07
N ASN A 781 -8.74 30.26 -37.55
CA ASN A 781 -9.12 30.53 -38.94
C ASN A 781 -8.02 30.08 -39.92
N ARG A 782 -6.74 30.33 -39.58
CA ARG A 782 -5.60 29.83 -40.37
C ARG A 782 -5.55 28.30 -40.41
N ILE A 783 -5.89 27.65 -39.30
CA ILE A 783 -5.88 26.19 -39.16
C ILE A 783 -7.07 25.53 -39.87
N ALA A 784 -8.20 26.22 -39.96
CA ALA A 784 -9.39 25.77 -40.66
C ALA A 784 -9.26 25.83 -42.19
N GLN A 785 -8.28 26.57 -42.72
CA GLN A 785 -8.03 26.63 -44.17
C GLN A 785 -7.72 25.23 -44.72
N ASN A 786 -8.41 24.86 -45.80
CA ASN A 786 -8.29 23.55 -46.47
C ASN A 786 -8.70 22.34 -45.61
N ARG A 787 -9.52 22.53 -44.57
CA ARG A 787 -10.07 21.44 -43.74
C ARG A 787 -11.57 21.57 -43.63
N THR A 788 -12.27 20.44 -43.64
CA THR A 788 -13.70 20.42 -43.34
C THR A 788 -13.89 20.80 -41.87
N THR A 789 -14.56 21.92 -41.60
CA THR A 789 -14.62 22.48 -40.25
C THR A 789 -16.06 22.67 -39.78
N LEU A 790 -16.39 22.08 -38.63
CA LEU A 790 -17.64 22.33 -37.91
C LEU A 790 -17.36 23.26 -36.72
N ILE A 791 -17.93 24.46 -36.75
CA ILE A 791 -17.79 25.42 -35.64
C ILE A 791 -19.09 25.46 -34.85
N VAL A 792 -19.06 25.03 -33.60
CA VAL A 792 -20.16 25.23 -32.66
C VAL A 792 -19.89 26.53 -31.91
N ALA A 793 -20.73 27.54 -32.12
CA ALA A 793 -20.50 28.87 -31.57
C ALA A 793 -21.61 29.32 -30.62
N HIS A 794 -21.20 29.83 -29.47
CA HIS A 794 -22.04 30.65 -28.61
C HIS A 794 -21.95 32.13 -29.00
N ARG A 795 -20.76 32.65 -29.32
CA ARG A 795 -20.55 34.04 -29.76
C ARG A 795 -20.71 34.15 -31.27
N LEU A 796 -21.76 34.81 -31.75
CA LEU A 796 -22.07 34.83 -33.18
C LEU A 796 -21.02 35.58 -34.02
N SER A 797 -20.27 36.51 -33.43
CA SER A 797 -19.16 37.22 -34.09
C SER A 797 -18.08 36.27 -34.63
N THR A 798 -17.88 35.14 -33.96
CA THR A 798 -16.84 34.15 -34.25
C THR A 798 -17.07 33.32 -35.51
N ILE A 799 -18.30 33.35 -36.06
CA ILE A 799 -18.74 32.52 -37.19
C ILE A 799 -19.21 33.34 -38.39
N THR A 800 -19.00 34.65 -38.37
CA THR A 800 -19.38 35.55 -39.47
C THR A 800 -18.74 35.18 -40.81
N HIS A 801 -17.59 34.49 -40.77
CA HIS A 801 -16.85 34.02 -41.93
C HIS A 801 -17.23 32.60 -42.39
N ALA A 802 -18.18 31.92 -41.73
CA ALA A 802 -18.59 30.57 -42.10
C ALA A 802 -19.30 30.57 -43.48
N ASN A 803 -19.09 29.50 -44.25
CA ASN A 803 -19.71 29.33 -45.57
C ASN A 803 -21.23 29.13 -45.46
N GLU A 804 -21.67 28.45 -44.41
CA GLU A 804 -23.06 28.21 -44.08
C GLU A 804 -23.24 28.21 -42.55
N ILE A 805 -24.33 28.79 -42.07
CA ILE A 805 -24.72 28.82 -40.65
C ILE A 805 -26.03 28.06 -40.50
N LEU A 806 -26.03 27.09 -39.59
CA LEU A 806 -27.19 26.26 -39.23
C LEU A 806 -27.70 26.70 -37.85
N VAL A 807 -28.96 27.12 -37.80
CA VAL A 807 -29.61 27.54 -36.55
C VAL A 807 -30.43 26.38 -36.01
N LEU A 808 -30.00 25.86 -34.86
CA LEU A 808 -30.61 24.75 -34.14
C LEU A 808 -31.52 25.29 -33.02
N HIS A 809 -32.79 24.91 -33.07
CA HIS A 809 -33.80 25.27 -32.07
C HIS A 809 -34.63 24.03 -31.70
N GLU A 810 -34.77 23.77 -30.40
CA GLU A 810 -35.50 22.61 -29.86
C GLU A 810 -35.19 21.24 -30.49
N GLY A 811 -33.94 21.07 -30.97
CA GLY A 811 -33.46 19.84 -31.57
C GLY A 811 -33.64 19.74 -33.09
N GLU A 812 -34.11 20.80 -33.75
CA GLU A 812 -34.36 20.86 -35.20
C GLU A 812 -33.59 22.02 -35.84
N ILE A 813 -33.22 21.88 -37.12
CA ILE A 813 -32.62 22.97 -37.89
C ILE A 813 -33.75 23.85 -38.44
N VAL A 814 -33.89 25.04 -37.87
CA VAL A 814 -34.96 25.99 -38.25
C VAL A 814 -34.55 26.93 -39.37
N GLU A 815 -33.27 27.30 -39.45
CA GLU A 815 -32.74 28.22 -40.46
C GLU A 815 -31.36 27.75 -40.95
N ARG A 816 -31.09 28.03 -42.23
CA ARG A 816 -29.80 27.78 -42.89
C ARG A 816 -29.49 28.90 -43.87
N GLY A 817 -28.25 29.35 -43.92
CA GLY A 817 -27.81 30.38 -44.87
C GLY A 817 -26.52 31.08 -44.45
N LYS A 818 -26.11 32.08 -45.23
CA LYS A 818 -24.95 32.92 -44.87
C LYS A 818 -25.31 33.97 -43.83
N HIS A 819 -24.30 34.49 -43.14
CA HIS A 819 -24.46 35.57 -42.16
C HIS A 819 -25.30 36.75 -42.68
N SER A 820 -24.96 37.26 -43.87
CA SER A 820 -25.67 38.39 -44.50
C SER A 820 -27.11 38.07 -44.86
N GLU A 821 -27.40 36.84 -45.28
CA GLU A 821 -28.74 36.39 -45.68
C GLU A 821 -29.65 36.26 -44.46
N LEU A 822 -29.15 35.61 -43.39
CA LEU A 822 -29.91 35.42 -42.16
C LEU A 822 -30.17 36.75 -41.44
N LEU A 823 -29.23 37.70 -41.48
CA LEU A 823 -29.41 39.02 -40.86
C LEU A 823 -30.38 39.92 -41.64
N SER A 824 -30.47 39.74 -42.97
CA SER A 824 -31.37 40.53 -43.83
C SER A 824 -32.85 40.27 -43.53
N ASN A 825 -33.18 39.11 -42.96
CA ASN A 825 -34.54 38.76 -42.58
C ASN A 825 -34.83 39.19 -41.12
N PRO A 826 -35.67 40.21 -40.87
CA PRO A 826 -35.91 40.72 -39.52
C PRO A 826 -36.60 39.72 -38.59
N SER A 827 -37.32 38.73 -39.14
CA SER A 827 -38.02 37.67 -38.40
C SER A 827 -37.13 36.45 -38.12
N SER A 828 -35.91 36.43 -38.66
CA SER A 828 -34.97 35.32 -38.43
C SER A 828 -34.59 35.19 -36.95
N ARG A 829 -34.55 33.96 -36.46
CA ARG A 829 -34.07 33.62 -35.12
C ARG A 829 -32.60 33.95 -34.97
N TYR A 830 -31.78 33.74 -36.01
CA TYR A 830 -30.39 34.20 -36.03
C TYR A 830 -30.28 35.72 -35.81
N ALA A 831 -31.08 36.51 -36.52
CA ALA A 831 -31.08 37.97 -36.38
C ALA A 831 -31.50 38.43 -34.97
N GLN A 832 -32.44 37.73 -34.34
CA GLN A 832 -32.84 37.98 -32.95
C GLN A 832 -31.68 37.70 -31.97
N LEU A 833 -31.03 36.54 -32.09
CA LEU A 833 -29.87 36.18 -31.26
C LEU A 833 -28.71 37.17 -31.45
N TRP A 834 -28.51 37.65 -32.69
CA TRP A 834 -27.49 38.65 -33.02
C TRP A 834 -27.74 39.99 -32.32
N ARG A 835 -28.98 40.50 -32.34
CA ARG A 835 -29.34 41.74 -31.65
C ARG A 835 -29.15 41.62 -30.15
N GLN A 836 -29.62 40.53 -29.54
CA GLN A 836 -29.46 40.27 -28.11
C GLN A 836 -27.99 40.26 -27.69
N GLN A 837 -27.11 39.62 -28.45
CA GLN A 837 -25.67 39.61 -28.14
C GLN A 837 -25.00 40.98 -28.35
N SER A 838 -25.42 41.72 -29.38
CA SER A 838 -24.88 43.05 -29.69
C SER A 838 -25.25 44.07 -28.60
N GLU A 839 -26.49 44.04 -28.11
CA GLU A 839 -26.98 44.90 -27.02
C GLU A 839 -26.27 44.58 -25.68
N ALA A 840 -26.02 43.29 -25.41
CA ALA A 840 -25.24 42.87 -24.24
C ALA A 840 -23.76 43.31 -24.30
N GLN A 841 -23.15 43.38 -25.49
CA GLN A 841 -21.78 43.88 -25.66
C GLN A 841 -21.70 45.41 -25.59
N GLN A 842 -22.71 46.14 -26.06
CA GLN A 842 -22.74 47.60 -25.95
C GLN A 842 -22.98 48.09 -24.52
N SER A 843 -23.79 47.38 -23.73
CA SER A 843 -24.05 47.71 -22.31
C SER A 843 -22.88 47.42 -21.36
N SER A 844 -21.92 46.58 -21.77
CA SER A 844 -20.73 46.21 -20.99
C SER A 844 -19.49 47.06 -21.28
N SER A 845 -19.60 48.06 -22.16
CA SER A 845 -18.54 49.05 -22.43
C SER A 845 -18.73 50.25 -21.49
N PRO A 846 -17.75 50.66 -20.65
CA PRO A 846 -17.92 51.83 -19.80
C PRO A 846 -18.03 53.07 -20.67
N SER A 847 -19.17 53.76 -20.59
CA SER A 847 -19.32 55.11 -21.13
C SER A 847 -18.32 56.02 -20.42
N VAL A 848 -17.31 56.48 -21.17
CA VAL A 848 -16.44 57.59 -20.75
C VAL A 848 -17.32 58.84 -20.67
N ASN A 849 -17.89 59.09 -19.49
CA ASN A 849 -18.55 60.35 -19.19
C ASN A 849 -17.47 61.39 -18.88
N ASN A 850 -17.31 62.33 -19.82
CA ASN A 850 -16.57 63.59 -19.64
C ASN A 850 -17.28 64.50 -18.63
N ASN A 851 -17.27 64.16 -17.35
CA ASN A 851 -17.63 65.07 -16.27
C ASN A 851 -16.46 65.17 -15.30
N THR A 852 -15.49 66.03 -15.61
CA THR A 852 -14.44 66.44 -14.68
C THR A 852 -14.32 67.96 -14.69
N GLU A 853 -15.41 68.63 -14.30
CA GLU A 853 -15.39 70.03 -13.86
C GLU A 853 -16.60 70.22 -12.94
N GLN A 854 -16.33 70.30 -11.63
CA GLN A 854 -17.22 70.61 -10.48
C GLN A 854 -17.15 69.53 -9.38
N ALA A 855 -16.00 69.46 -8.72
CA ALA A 855 -15.90 68.89 -7.37
C ALA A 855 -14.79 69.62 -6.61
N SER A 856 -14.94 70.94 -6.45
CA SER A 856 -14.26 71.73 -5.43
C SER A 856 -15.34 72.55 -4.74
N ASN A 857 -15.49 72.32 -3.43
CA ASN A 857 -16.47 72.87 -2.49
C ASN A 857 -17.66 71.93 -2.24
N ASP A 858 -17.47 71.01 -1.29
CA ASP A 858 -18.23 71.06 -0.02
C ASP A 858 -17.80 69.92 0.90
N THR A 859 -16.80 70.23 1.73
CA THR A 859 -16.52 69.51 2.97
C THR A 859 -17.52 69.92 4.05
N ALA A 860 -17.85 68.94 4.90
CA ALA A 860 -18.46 69.05 6.24
C ALA A 860 -20.00 68.99 6.32
N ASN A 861 -20.52 67.77 6.45
CA ASN A 861 -21.28 67.33 7.64
C ASN A 861 -22.05 66.05 7.34
N THR A 862 -21.64 64.92 7.92
CA THR A 862 -22.56 63.79 8.14
C THR A 862 -22.07 62.90 9.29
N THR A 863 -22.63 63.14 10.48
CA THR A 863 -22.76 62.17 11.56
C THR A 863 -24.21 61.72 11.64
N HIS A 864 -24.53 60.48 11.27
CA HIS A 864 -25.77 59.77 11.65
C HIS A 864 -25.48 58.27 11.64
N ARG A 865 -25.39 57.64 12.82
CA ARG A 865 -26.45 56.95 13.59
C ARG A 865 -26.96 55.64 12.95
N HIS A 866 -26.62 54.56 13.63
CA HIS A 866 -27.24 53.22 13.61
C HIS A 866 -28.77 53.26 13.65
N HIS A 867 -29.44 52.41 12.85
CA HIS A 867 -30.16 51.20 13.31
C HIS A 867 -30.75 50.41 12.10
N PRO A 868 -31.26 49.17 12.29
CA PRO A 868 -30.92 48.02 11.45
C PRO A 868 -32.08 47.55 10.56
N ILE A 869 -31.78 46.69 9.57
CA ILE A 869 -32.81 45.91 8.89
C ILE A 869 -32.36 44.45 8.79
N ARG A 870 -33.12 43.58 9.44
CA ARG A 870 -33.23 42.14 9.17
C ARG A 870 -33.82 41.96 7.77
N VAL A 871 -33.18 41.17 6.91
CA VAL A 871 -33.60 39.82 6.43
C VAL A 871 -32.34 39.09 6.01
#